data_AF-A0A397UU02-F1
#
_entry.id   AF-A0A397UU02-F1
#
_cell.length_a   1.000
_cell.length_b   1.000
_cell.length_c   1.000
_cell.angle_alpha   90.00
_cell.angle_beta   90.00
_cell.angle_gamma   90.00
#
_symmetry.space_group_name_H-M   'P 1'
#
loop_
_entity.id
_entity.type
_entity.pdbx_description
1 polymer ?
#
loop_
_entity_poly.entity_id
_entity_poly.type
_entity_poly.pdbx_seq_one_letter_code
_entity_poly.pdbx_strand_id
1 'polypeptide(L)'
;MIKPLKILEIDYLKQQVEELIVQYKIKEFDFSKHENRKKIASGGFSFVYSIVFEGNLYALKCINNNMGCNAFKLLKREIKLLHNVNHPSVIKFYGISRAQIENAEEITFVLQLANGGNLRDHLAKKQQMGLYKIPWIELIQIAMNITSGLKYLHDNDIIHRDLHSKNILINDGNALISDFGNSQTLNDSFTLDGSVMIGIIPYIEPQCFIQETEVKRDNKSDIYSLGVLFWELTSGIPPFSKFRSNQYILSRCIAEGLRESIVRNTPLDYADLYKQCWSFEKSQRPTLDIILDELTKLQANKIEFITNIINEQWINKQWIKRYFLNRGGNIKGSNFVIGRTIVLGDNGVLKIDKIRQSIPIIYFPKRKNRIETEYNNVYIHIPVLTLHYECDATSEFIQDIREALNISDTTVKIKMLEEKFNSYGEYVAASMTIGGVITIKNWSEIDNACKSRLKAYLQLSIDHAKGLRLKNFENMPIDDLNMFVNSKSIQTAGDLYNWVRDLHNDNSKCLEIISYEKFKPTFKLLPEDLIQKIFEYSKVQYLDESELISKIRSQYDMTKGLEWITSSELPLCICDWVQDNLLQHGIILLRSKLGRAKKAALKFLKEPKITPINKITIILTQPKTHQETYLLENGIILKKEDRLELDKIPFTEHSSMFNIPFEDFTNSKRLSSNAIYCQIIFHTMKLSFDMSDVEYSQEFLNAVTSAHQDSESSKNLYKLFGNDYGQLLPRTFTLGGVLSKKYISNNQPIGFKTQQLDLIYNDSDAIQKIEQFLKKWNKEFNTSYFLNNEGDIIYRNKIGDWLNSLANNPKHWNIISSEDWMQIYNVSKQNTDIKDFYRERCEMENI
;
A
#
# COMPACT_ATOMS: atom_id res chain seq x y z
N MET A 1 -62.38 -3.21 -30.21
CA MET A 1 -63.60 -3.25 -29.37
C MET A 1 -63.29 -3.97 -28.07
N ILE A 2 -63.23 -3.26 -26.96
CA ILE A 2 -63.05 -3.84 -25.62
C ILE A 2 -64.42 -4.42 -25.20
N LYS A 3 -64.48 -5.70 -24.79
CA LYS A 3 -65.73 -6.37 -24.37
C LYS A 3 -66.37 -5.61 -23.18
N PRO A 4 -67.72 -5.52 -23.07
CA PRO A 4 -68.43 -4.79 -22.00
C PRO A 4 -67.99 -5.15 -20.57
N LEU A 5 -67.64 -6.41 -20.32
CA LEU A 5 -67.13 -6.90 -19.03
C LEU A 5 -65.80 -6.28 -18.59
N LYS A 6 -64.89 -5.95 -19.53
CA LYS A 6 -63.59 -5.33 -19.21
C LYS A 6 -63.73 -3.85 -18.87
N ILE A 7 -64.77 -3.18 -19.37
CA ILE A 7 -65.04 -1.76 -19.06
C ILE A 7 -65.51 -1.65 -17.60
N LEU A 8 -66.43 -2.55 -17.19
CA LEU A 8 -66.91 -2.62 -15.81
C LEU A 8 -65.78 -2.89 -14.78
N GLU A 9 -64.80 -3.75 -15.12
CA GLU A 9 -63.65 -4.02 -14.24
C GLU A 9 -62.73 -2.78 -14.10
N ILE A 10 -62.52 -2.02 -15.19
CA ILE A 10 -61.71 -0.80 -15.17
C ILE A 10 -62.37 0.28 -14.31
N ASP A 11 -63.67 0.49 -14.47
CA ASP A 11 -64.42 1.50 -13.70
C ASP A 11 -64.45 1.15 -12.21
N TYR A 12 -64.59 -0.14 -11.86
CA TYR A 12 -64.48 -0.61 -10.48
C TYR A 12 -63.09 -0.36 -9.89
N LEU A 13 -62.01 -0.67 -10.61
CA LEU A 13 -60.64 -0.43 -10.14
C LEU A 13 -60.32 1.06 -10.00
N LYS A 14 -60.84 1.91 -10.90
CA LYS A 14 -60.76 3.37 -10.78
C LYS A 14 -61.42 3.85 -9.50
N GLN A 15 -62.66 3.42 -9.23
CA GLN A 15 -63.37 3.79 -8.01
C GLN A 15 -62.57 3.41 -6.76
N GLN A 16 -61.98 2.20 -6.74
CA GLN A 16 -61.13 1.78 -5.60
C GLN A 16 -59.88 2.65 -5.43
N VAL A 17 -59.29 3.15 -6.51
CA VAL A 17 -58.14 4.08 -6.40
C VAL A 17 -58.59 5.41 -5.79
N GLU A 18 -59.75 5.94 -6.22
CA GLU A 18 -60.34 7.16 -5.64
C GLU A 18 -60.66 6.99 -4.14
N GLU A 19 -61.24 5.87 -3.75
CA GLU A 19 -61.51 5.54 -2.35
C GLU A 19 -60.23 5.56 -1.50
N LEU A 20 -59.11 5.04 -2.01
CA LEU A 20 -57.83 5.07 -1.30
C LEU A 20 -57.24 6.47 -1.20
N ILE A 21 -57.36 7.29 -2.25
CA ILE A 21 -56.90 8.68 -2.25
C ILE A 21 -57.60 9.46 -1.13
N VAL A 22 -58.92 9.28 -0.99
CA VAL A 22 -59.72 9.89 0.08
C VAL A 22 -59.38 9.29 1.44
N GLN A 23 -59.36 7.95 1.54
CA GLN A 23 -59.10 7.23 2.80
C GLN A 23 -57.76 7.63 3.43
N TYR A 24 -56.71 7.69 2.62
CA TYR A 24 -55.36 8.03 3.08
C TYR A 24 -55.05 9.52 3.04
N LYS A 25 -56.02 10.37 2.69
CA LYS A 25 -55.85 11.84 2.59
C LYS A 25 -54.65 12.23 1.73
N ILE A 26 -54.50 11.57 0.58
CA ILE A 26 -53.38 11.81 -0.32
C ILE A 26 -53.46 13.25 -0.86
N LYS A 27 -52.36 14.00 -0.74
CA LYS A 27 -52.28 15.37 -1.25
C LYS A 27 -52.40 15.37 -2.78
N GLU A 28 -53.25 16.24 -3.30
CA GLU A 28 -53.38 16.47 -4.74
C GLU A 28 -52.66 17.77 -5.14
N PHE A 29 -51.85 17.70 -6.20
CA PHE A 29 -51.10 18.80 -6.76
C PHE A 29 -51.70 19.22 -8.12
N ASP A 30 -51.93 20.52 -8.29
CA ASP A 30 -52.41 21.09 -9.54
C ASP A 30 -51.24 21.69 -10.33
N PHE A 31 -50.83 21.00 -11.40
CA PHE A 31 -49.78 21.46 -12.31
C PHE A 31 -50.31 22.10 -13.60
N SER A 32 -51.63 22.37 -13.70
CA SER A 32 -52.29 22.85 -14.92
C SER A 32 -51.69 24.13 -15.52
N LYS A 33 -51.09 24.99 -14.70
CA LYS A 33 -50.47 26.26 -15.12
C LYS A 33 -48.99 26.18 -15.51
N HIS A 34 -48.38 24.98 -15.52
CA HIS A 34 -46.93 24.81 -15.70
C HIS A 34 -46.58 24.00 -16.97
N GLU A 35 -45.98 24.69 -17.96
CA GLU A 35 -45.61 24.09 -19.26
C GLU A 35 -44.21 23.46 -19.31
N ASN A 36 -43.32 23.73 -18.35
CA ASN A 36 -41.93 23.27 -18.36
C ASN A 36 -41.76 21.84 -17.79
N ARG A 37 -42.27 20.84 -18.51
CA ARG A 37 -42.06 19.41 -18.22
C ARG A 37 -40.96 18.83 -19.10
N LYS A 38 -39.95 18.19 -18.52
CA LYS A 38 -38.90 17.49 -19.27
C LYS A 38 -38.95 16.00 -18.96
N LYS A 39 -39.13 15.16 -19.99
CA LYS A 39 -39.06 13.70 -19.86
C LYS A 39 -37.64 13.30 -19.43
N ILE A 40 -37.53 12.56 -18.33
CA ILE A 40 -36.24 12.13 -17.74
C ILE A 40 -36.05 10.61 -17.76
N ALA A 41 -37.14 9.83 -17.81
CA ALA A 41 -37.06 8.38 -17.92
C ALA A 41 -38.27 7.79 -18.66
N SER A 42 -38.05 6.61 -19.23
CA SER A 42 -39.08 5.77 -19.84
C SER A 42 -38.80 4.32 -19.44
N GLY A 43 -39.74 3.69 -18.75
CA GLY A 43 -39.71 2.28 -18.38
C GLY A 43 -40.68 1.46 -19.23
N GLY A 44 -40.78 0.16 -18.93
CA GLY A 44 -41.77 -0.71 -19.58
C GLY A 44 -43.22 -0.37 -19.21
N PHE A 45 -43.44 0.17 -18.01
CA PHE A 45 -44.76 0.40 -17.41
C PHE A 45 -45.09 1.87 -17.15
N SER A 46 -44.11 2.78 -17.19
CA SER A 46 -44.29 4.18 -16.82
C SER A 46 -43.32 5.12 -17.53
N PHE A 47 -43.68 6.40 -17.56
CA PHE A 47 -42.82 7.51 -17.98
C PHE A 47 -42.58 8.44 -16.80
N VAL A 48 -41.41 9.06 -16.74
CA VAL A 48 -41.09 10.02 -15.67
C VAL A 48 -40.70 11.36 -16.26
N TYR A 49 -41.33 12.44 -15.78
CA TYR A 49 -41.04 13.82 -16.13
C TYR A 49 -40.49 14.57 -14.91
N SER A 50 -39.58 15.51 -15.14
CA SER A 50 -39.20 16.51 -14.14
C SER A 50 -40.05 17.77 -14.29
N ILE A 51 -40.39 18.40 -13.17
CA ILE A 51 -41.14 19.66 -13.12
C ILE A 51 -40.63 20.54 -11.98
N VAL A 52 -40.67 21.86 -12.18
CA VAL A 52 -40.49 22.86 -11.12
C VAL A 52 -41.85 23.39 -10.71
N PHE A 53 -42.20 23.28 -9.44
CA PHE A 53 -43.45 23.77 -8.87
C PHE A 53 -43.19 24.47 -7.54
N GLU A 54 -43.65 25.72 -7.41
CA GLU A 54 -43.43 26.56 -6.22
C GLU A 54 -41.96 26.60 -5.75
N GLY A 55 -41.02 26.72 -6.71
CA GLY A 55 -39.57 26.75 -6.43
C GLY A 55 -38.94 25.39 -6.09
N ASN A 56 -39.71 24.31 -6.05
CA ASN A 56 -39.24 22.96 -5.74
C ASN A 56 -39.24 22.05 -6.98
N LEU A 57 -38.30 21.10 -7.04
CA LEU A 57 -38.19 20.12 -8.12
C LEU A 57 -38.89 18.81 -7.75
N TYR A 58 -39.71 18.29 -8.67
CA TYR A 58 -40.44 17.04 -8.49
C TYR A 58 -40.25 16.09 -9.68
N ALA A 59 -40.41 14.80 -9.42
CA ALA A 59 -40.54 13.76 -10.42
C ALA A 59 -42.01 13.34 -10.56
N LEU A 60 -42.52 13.39 -11.77
CA LEU A 60 -43.89 12.99 -12.13
C LEU A 60 -43.84 11.62 -12.81
N LYS A 61 -44.27 10.56 -12.11
CA LYS A 61 -44.34 9.20 -12.66
C LYS A 61 -45.74 8.92 -13.20
N CYS A 62 -45.86 8.82 -14.51
CA CYS A 62 -47.09 8.53 -15.25
C CYS A 62 -47.14 7.04 -15.59
N ILE A 63 -48.23 6.35 -15.26
CA ILE A 63 -48.38 4.94 -15.58
C ILE A 63 -49.00 4.82 -16.98
N ASN A 64 -48.47 3.91 -17.80
CA ASN A 64 -48.91 3.75 -19.17
C ASN A 64 -50.35 3.19 -19.25
N ASN A 65 -51.31 4.03 -19.62
CA ASN A 65 -52.73 3.68 -19.70
C ASN A 65 -53.07 2.60 -20.76
N ASN A 66 -52.16 2.31 -21.70
CA ASN A 66 -52.34 1.20 -22.65
C ASN A 66 -52.37 -0.18 -21.97
N MET A 67 -52.12 -0.26 -20.66
CA MET A 67 -52.13 -1.49 -19.87
C MET A 67 -53.51 -1.89 -19.29
N GLY A 68 -54.55 -1.10 -19.53
CA GLY A 68 -55.92 -1.42 -19.11
C GLY A 68 -56.04 -1.66 -17.59
N CYS A 69 -56.70 -2.75 -17.17
CA CYS A 69 -56.90 -3.09 -15.74
C CYS A 69 -55.60 -3.19 -14.93
N ASN A 70 -54.48 -3.57 -15.56
CA ASN A 70 -53.21 -3.74 -14.85
C ASN A 70 -52.62 -2.40 -14.37
N ALA A 71 -52.83 -1.31 -15.11
CA ALA A 71 -52.40 0.02 -14.69
C ALA A 71 -53.04 0.42 -13.35
N PHE A 72 -54.34 0.21 -13.20
CA PHE A 72 -55.07 0.53 -11.96
C PHE A 72 -54.70 -0.39 -10.79
N LYS A 73 -54.41 -1.67 -11.05
CA LYS A 73 -53.88 -2.59 -10.03
C LYS A 73 -52.53 -2.13 -9.50
N LEU A 74 -51.64 -1.67 -10.38
CA LEU A 74 -50.33 -1.09 -10.00
C LEU A 74 -50.49 0.22 -9.23
N LEU A 75 -51.34 1.15 -9.70
CA LEU A 75 -51.68 2.41 -9.01
C LEU A 75 -52.15 2.16 -7.59
N LYS A 76 -53.16 1.30 -7.44
CA LYS A 76 -53.76 0.94 -6.15
C LYS A 76 -52.70 0.43 -5.16
N ARG A 77 -51.82 -0.45 -5.64
CA ARG A 77 -50.75 -1.08 -4.86
C ARG A 77 -49.70 -0.06 -4.44
N GLU A 78 -49.23 0.75 -5.37
CA GLU A 78 -48.18 1.73 -5.12
C GLU A 78 -48.67 2.84 -4.16
N ILE A 79 -49.93 3.29 -4.25
CA ILE A 79 -50.55 4.20 -3.26
C ILE A 79 -50.59 3.56 -1.86
N LYS A 80 -51.09 2.31 -1.77
CA LYS A 80 -51.16 1.59 -0.49
C LYS A 80 -49.81 1.43 0.19
N LEU A 81 -48.74 1.24 -0.59
CA LEU A 81 -47.40 1.05 -0.03
C LEU A 81 -46.71 2.38 0.29
N LEU A 82 -46.81 3.38 -0.60
CA LEU A 82 -46.04 4.61 -0.47
C LEU A 82 -46.62 5.63 0.50
N HIS A 83 -47.93 5.63 0.77
CA HIS A 83 -48.57 6.72 1.53
C HIS A 83 -48.00 6.96 2.94
N ASN A 84 -47.44 5.93 3.58
CA ASN A 84 -46.82 6.01 4.92
C ASN A 84 -45.31 5.75 4.92
N VAL A 85 -44.67 5.65 3.74
CA VAL A 85 -43.23 5.42 3.65
C VAL A 85 -42.47 6.75 3.75
N ASN A 86 -41.69 6.91 4.82
CA ASN A 86 -40.87 8.10 5.03
C ASN A 86 -39.51 7.72 5.64
N HIS A 87 -38.50 7.57 4.77
CA HIS A 87 -37.14 7.21 5.18
C HIS A 87 -36.13 7.90 4.26
N PRO A 88 -34.99 8.43 4.76
CA PRO A 88 -34.01 9.15 3.95
C PRO A 88 -33.38 8.32 2.81
N SER A 89 -33.45 7.00 2.88
CA SER A 89 -32.96 6.08 1.83
C SER A 89 -34.08 5.42 1.01
N VAL A 90 -35.29 5.99 1.04
CA VAL A 90 -36.42 5.56 0.21
C VAL A 90 -37.01 6.79 -0.48
N ILE A 91 -37.41 6.66 -1.73
CA ILE A 91 -37.93 7.78 -2.52
C ILE A 91 -39.18 8.37 -1.84
N LYS A 92 -39.18 9.68 -1.62
CA LYS A 92 -40.30 10.34 -0.95
C LYS A 92 -41.49 10.47 -1.92
N PHE A 93 -42.65 10.03 -1.46
CA PHE A 93 -43.93 10.25 -2.11
C PHE A 93 -44.61 11.49 -1.52
N TYR A 94 -44.94 12.46 -2.36
CA TYR A 94 -45.56 13.72 -1.94
C TYR A 94 -47.08 13.71 -2.11
N GLY A 95 -47.60 12.96 -3.07
CA GLY A 95 -49.01 12.94 -3.43
C GLY A 95 -49.22 12.62 -4.91
N ILE A 96 -50.40 12.96 -5.43
CA ILE A 96 -50.76 12.72 -6.83
C ILE A 96 -51.09 14.01 -7.57
N SER A 97 -51.19 13.93 -8.90
CA SER A 97 -51.74 14.98 -9.76
C SER A 97 -52.62 14.37 -10.84
N ARG A 98 -53.61 15.13 -11.33
CA ARG A 98 -54.47 14.79 -12.47
C ARG A 98 -54.15 15.60 -13.72
N ALA A 99 -52.95 16.16 -13.79
CA ALA A 99 -52.54 17.00 -14.91
C ALA A 99 -52.66 16.23 -16.24
N GLN A 100 -53.19 16.89 -17.27
CA GLN A 100 -53.14 16.35 -18.63
C GLN A 100 -51.68 16.24 -19.08
N ILE A 101 -51.26 15.03 -19.43
CA ILE A 101 -49.96 14.72 -20.00
C ILE A 101 -50.23 13.99 -21.32
N GLU A 102 -49.71 14.52 -22.43
CA GLU A 102 -49.86 13.93 -23.77
C GLU A 102 -51.33 13.63 -24.16
N ASN A 103 -52.26 14.53 -23.82
CA ASN A 103 -53.69 14.50 -24.15
C ASN A 103 -54.54 13.43 -23.42
N ALA A 104 -54.08 12.92 -22.27
CA ALA A 104 -54.87 12.07 -21.37
C ALA A 104 -54.91 12.65 -19.95
N GLU A 105 -56.08 12.59 -19.29
CA GLU A 105 -56.20 12.80 -17.85
C GLU A 105 -55.74 11.53 -17.13
N GLU A 106 -54.54 11.58 -16.52
CA GLU A 106 -53.93 10.41 -15.87
C GLU A 106 -53.52 10.74 -14.43
N ILE A 107 -53.83 9.83 -13.49
CA ILE A 107 -53.31 9.91 -12.12
C ILE A 107 -51.80 9.71 -12.18
N THR A 108 -51.07 10.74 -11.79
CA THR A 108 -49.60 10.81 -11.85
C THR A 108 -49.04 10.91 -10.43
N PHE A 109 -48.04 10.10 -10.09
CA PHE A 109 -47.38 10.20 -8.78
C PHE A 109 -46.42 11.38 -8.75
N VAL A 110 -46.49 12.17 -7.67
CA VAL A 110 -45.57 13.26 -7.37
C VAL A 110 -44.53 12.75 -6.38
N LEU A 111 -43.30 12.59 -6.84
CA LEU A 111 -42.18 11.99 -6.12
C LEU A 111 -41.03 12.99 -5.96
N GLN A 112 -40.13 12.70 -5.03
CA GLN A 112 -38.82 13.34 -4.97
C GLN A 112 -38.06 13.15 -6.28
N LEU A 113 -37.47 14.24 -6.78
CA LEU A 113 -36.54 14.18 -7.90
C LEU A 113 -35.14 13.84 -7.37
N ALA A 114 -34.58 12.72 -7.82
CA ALA A 114 -33.20 12.35 -7.53
C ALA A 114 -32.26 12.88 -8.63
N ASN A 115 -31.30 13.73 -8.26
CA ASN A 115 -30.49 14.49 -9.23
C ASN A 115 -29.34 13.68 -9.89
N GLY A 116 -28.96 12.53 -9.33
CA GLY A 116 -27.88 11.67 -9.83
C GLY A 116 -28.32 10.61 -10.85
N GLY A 117 -29.63 10.45 -11.08
CA GLY A 117 -30.19 9.37 -11.89
C GLY A 117 -30.19 8.02 -11.15
N ASN A 118 -30.20 6.90 -11.86
CA ASN A 118 -30.15 5.57 -11.25
C ASN A 118 -28.70 5.10 -10.98
N LEU A 119 -28.54 4.16 -10.06
CA LEU A 119 -27.24 3.62 -9.64
C LEU A 119 -26.50 2.94 -10.80
N ARG A 120 -27.18 2.24 -11.71
CA ARG A 120 -26.53 1.62 -12.88
C ARG A 120 -25.74 2.64 -13.70
N ASP A 121 -26.38 3.76 -14.02
CA ASP A 121 -25.77 4.82 -14.83
C ASP A 121 -24.72 5.59 -14.02
N HIS A 122 -24.93 5.74 -12.70
CA HIS A 122 -23.92 6.29 -11.79
C HIS A 122 -22.62 5.48 -11.80
N LEU A 123 -22.70 4.14 -11.69
CA LEU A 123 -21.55 3.26 -11.76
C LEU A 123 -20.88 3.29 -13.14
N ALA A 124 -21.66 3.38 -14.22
CA ALA A 124 -21.13 3.52 -15.57
C ALA A 124 -20.31 4.80 -15.75
N LYS A 125 -20.70 5.93 -15.13
CA LYS A 125 -19.92 7.19 -15.16
C LYS A 125 -18.57 7.10 -14.44
N LYS A 126 -18.40 6.14 -13.52
CA LYS A 126 -17.13 5.86 -12.84
C LYS A 126 -16.19 4.97 -13.68
N GLN A 127 -16.65 4.48 -14.83
CA GLN A 127 -15.82 3.77 -15.78
C GLN A 127 -15.11 4.80 -16.67
N GLN A 128 -13.80 4.87 -16.55
CA GLN A 128 -12.97 5.70 -17.41
C GLN A 128 -11.88 4.83 -17.99
N MET A 129 -11.66 4.91 -19.31
CA MET A 129 -10.44 4.36 -19.87
C MET A 129 -10.28 2.85 -19.55
N GLY A 130 -11.36 2.05 -19.70
CA GLY A 130 -11.34 0.61 -19.42
C GLY A 130 -11.17 0.21 -17.94
N LEU A 131 -11.09 1.19 -17.03
CA LEU A 131 -10.95 1.00 -15.59
C LEU A 131 -12.20 1.56 -14.89
N TYR A 132 -12.77 0.76 -13.99
CA TYR A 132 -13.71 1.27 -12.98
C TYR A 132 -12.94 1.71 -11.74
N LYS A 133 -13.25 2.89 -11.23
CA LYS A 133 -12.68 3.41 -9.99
C LYS A 133 -13.73 4.17 -9.18
N ILE A 134 -13.97 3.74 -7.95
CA ILE A 134 -14.90 4.40 -7.01
C ILE A 134 -14.21 4.59 -5.65
N PRO A 135 -14.36 5.75 -4.98
CA PRO A 135 -13.92 5.91 -3.59
C PRO A 135 -14.59 4.89 -2.68
N TRP A 136 -13.82 4.26 -1.78
CA TRP A 136 -14.36 3.26 -0.84
C TRP A 136 -15.48 3.83 0.03
N ILE A 137 -15.28 5.06 0.51
CA ILE A 137 -16.26 5.75 1.35
C ILE A 137 -17.60 5.97 0.62
N GLU A 138 -17.56 6.30 -0.67
CA GLU A 138 -18.76 6.47 -1.50
C GLU A 138 -19.48 5.12 -1.69
N LEU A 139 -18.71 4.05 -1.98
CA LEU A 139 -19.25 2.70 -2.15
C LEU A 139 -19.96 2.21 -0.88
N ILE A 140 -19.29 2.30 0.27
CA ILE A 140 -19.85 1.86 1.55
C ILE A 140 -21.07 2.69 1.93
N GLN A 141 -21.04 4.01 1.70
CA GLN A 141 -22.19 4.87 1.96
C GLN A 141 -23.42 4.45 1.14
N ILE A 142 -23.24 4.15 -0.15
CA ILE A 142 -24.31 3.64 -1.01
C ILE A 142 -24.84 2.30 -0.49
N ALA A 143 -23.96 1.36 -0.14
CA ALA A 143 -24.35 0.05 0.40
C ALA A 143 -25.15 0.18 1.71
N MET A 144 -24.71 1.05 2.62
CA MET A 144 -25.39 1.32 3.89
C MET A 144 -26.75 1.98 3.67
N ASN A 145 -26.87 2.96 2.77
CA ASN A 145 -28.14 3.59 2.43
C ASN A 145 -29.16 2.58 1.89
N ILE A 146 -28.76 1.75 0.92
CA ILE A 146 -29.66 0.72 0.36
C ILE A 146 -30.10 -0.25 1.46
N THR A 147 -29.18 -0.72 2.30
CA THR A 147 -29.48 -1.66 3.38
C THR A 147 -30.41 -1.06 4.43
N SER A 148 -30.16 0.20 4.82
CA SER A 148 -30.97 0.95 5.77
C SER A 148 -32.39 1.20 5.24
N GLY A 149 -32.51 1.62 3.98
CA GLY A 149 -33.81 1.76 3.32
C GLY A 149 -34.57 0.43 3.22
N LEU A 150 -33.87 -0.66 2.87
CA LEU A 150 -34.49 -1.97 2.77
C LEU A 150 -34.95 -2.49 4.13
N LYS A 151 -34.19 -2.23 5.19
CA LYS A 151 -34.57 -2.56 6.57
C LYS A 151 -35.83 -1.83 6.97
N TYR A 152 -35.91 -0.53 6.72
CA TYR A 152 -37.11 0.24 6.98
C TYR A 152 -38.34 -0.35 6.27
N LEU A 153 -38.20 -0.77 5.01
CA LEU A 153 -39.29 -1.41 4.28
C LEU A 153 -39.72 -2.73 4.91
N HIS A 154 -38.77 -3.60 5.26
CA HIS A 154 -39.04 -4.89 5.88
C HIS A 154 -39.67 -4.76 7.27
N ASP A 155 -39.23 -3.78 8.07
CA ASP A 155 -39.80 -3.46 9.39
C ASP A 155 -41.25 -2.92 9.28
N ASN A 156 -41.66 -2.44 8.10
CA ASN A 156 -43.03 -2.03 7.77
C ASN A 156 -43.79 -3.11 6.96
N ASP A 157 -43.33 -4.36 6.99
CA ASP A 157 -43.90 -5.51 6.28
C ASP A 157 -43.93 -5.39 4.74
N ILE A 158 -43.11 -4.52 4.14
CA ILE A 158 -43.02 -4.28 2.69
C ILE A 158 -41.85 -5.06 2.09
N ILE A 159 -42.13 -5.99 1.19
CA ILE A 159 -41.11 -6.69 0.38
C ILE A 159 -41.02 -6.02 -0.99
N HIS A 160 -39.82 -5.60 -1.40
CA HIS A 160 -39.62 -4.85 -2.64
C HIS A 160 -39.85 -5.69 -3.89
N ARG A 161 -39.34 -6.93 -3.92
CA ARG A 161 -39.43 -7.93 -5.02
C ARG A 161 -38.76 -7.57 -6.35
N ASP A 162 -38.43 -6.31 -6.58
CA ASP A 162 -37.76 -5.87 -7.83
C ASP A 162 -36.54 -4.98 -7.56
N LEU A 163 -35.75 -5.36 -6.55
CA LEU A 163 -34.60 -4.58 -6.12
C LEU A 163 -33.42 -4.80 -7.09
N HIS A 164 -32.99 -3.74 -7.77
CA HIS A 164 -31.85 -3.78 -8.70
C HIS A 164 -31.31 -2.37 -8.96
N SER A 165 -30.14 -2.23 -9.59
CA SER A 165 -29.45 -0.94 -9.70
C SER A 165 -30.17 0.12 -10.55
N LYS A 166 -31.16 -0.25 -11.37
CA LYS A 166 -32.04 0.74 -12.05
C LYS A 166 -33.15 1.31 -11.15
N ASN A 167 -33.46 0.64 -10.04
CA ASN A 167 -34.49 1.03 -9.06
C ASN A 167 -33.87 1.65 -7.80
N ILE A 168 -32.54 1.79 -7.78
CA ILE A 168 -31.84 2.63 -6.79
C ILE A 168 -31.51 3.95 -7.48
N LEU A 169 -31.98 5.06 -6.91
CA LEU A 169 -31.68 6.41 -7.39
C LEU A 169 -30.59 7.05 -6.54
N ILE A 170 -29.80 7.93 -7.13
CA ILE A 170 -28.77 8.70 -6.44
C ILE A 170 -29.24 10.14 -6.28
N ASN A 171 -29.23 10.64 -5.05
CA ASN A 171 -29.52 12.04 -4.74
C ASN A 171 -28.45 12.63 -3.83
N ASP A 172 -27.68 13.59 -4.32
CA ASP A 172 -26.60 14.24 -3.57
C ASP A 172 -25.62 13.24 -2.91
N GLY A 173 -25.27 12.18 -3.66
CA GLY A 173 -24.39 11.11 -3.20
C GLY A 173 -25.05 10.02 -2.34
N ASN A 174 -26.31 10.20 -1.92
CA ASN A 174 -27.07 9.19 -1.16
C ASN A 174 -27.89 8.29 -2.08
N ALA A 175 -28.06 7.04 -1.68
CA ALA A 175 -28.87 6.07 -2.42
C ALA A 175 -30.32 5.99 -1.89
N LEU A 176 -31.29 5.99 -2.80
CA LEU A 176 -32.73 5.94 -2.53
C LEU A 176 -33.35 4.73 -3.22
N ILE A 177 -34.06 3.88 -2.48
CA ILE A 177 -34.88 2.81 -3.07
C ILE A 177 -36.13 3.41 -3.72
N SER A 178 -36.47 2.97 -4.92
CA SER A 178 -37.60 3.48 -5.70
C SER A 178 -38.31 2.37 -6.48
N ASP A 179 -39.46 2.71 -7.07
CA ASP A 179 -40.32 1.87 -7.90
C ASP A 179 -40.97 0.68 -7.18
N PHE A 180 -42.14 0.94 -6.58
CA PHE A 180 -42.88 0.00 -5.75
C PHE A 180 -43.97 -0.76 -6.49
N GLY A 181 -44.05 -0.64 -7.84
CA GLY A 181 -45.10 -1.26 -8.64
C GLY A 181 -45.19 -2.79 -8.47
N ASN A 182 -44.05 -3.43 -8.16
CA ASN A 182 -43.95 -4.87 -7.97
C ASN A 182 -43.91 -5.31 -6.49
N SER A 183 -43.89 -4.38 -5.54
CA SER A 183 -43.67 -4.61 -4.10
C SER A 183 -44.92 -5.07 -3.34
N GLN A 184 -44.83 -5.92 -2.32
CA GLN A 184 -46.01 -6.53 -1.65
C GLN A 184 -45.92 -6.42 -0.13
N THR A 185 -47.07 -6.35 0.55
CA THR A 185 -47.12 -6.59 2.00
C THR A 185 -47.11 -8.08 2.33
N LEU A 186 -46.49 -8.49 3.44
CA LEU A 186 -46.41 -9.90 3.87
C LEU A 186 -47.78 -10.62 3.95
N ASN A 187 -48.84 -9.88 4.26
CA ASN A 187 -50.20 -10.39 4.49
C ASN A 187 -51.15 -10.29 3.28
N ASP A 188 -50.71 -9.76 2.14
CA ASP A 188 -51.59 -9.62 0.96
C ASP A 188 -51.74 -10.97 0.23
N SER A 189 -52.97 -11.49 0.15
CA SER A 189 -53.32 -12.72 -0.60
C SER A 189 -53.50 -12.51 -2.10
N PHE A 190 -53.19 -11.31 -2.62
CA PHE A 190 -53.25 -11.00 -4.05
C PHE A 190 -52.04 -11.60 -4.77
N THR A 191 -52.15 -12.87 -5.15
CA THR A 191 -51.35 -13.45 -6.23
C THR A 191 -51.75 -12.76 -7.53
N LEU A 192 -50.81 -11.99 -8.13
CA LEU A 192 -50.82 -11.86 -9.58
C LEU A 192 -50.87 -13.29 -10.14
N ASP A 193 -51.79 -13.56 -11.08
CA ASP A 193 -51.88 -14.84 -11.81
C ASP A 193 -50.47 -15.41 -12.01
N GLY A 194 -50.20 -16.58 -11.43
CA GLY A 194 -48.87 -17.14 -11.14
C GLY A 194 -48.00 -17.52 -12.33
N SER A 195 -48.10 -16.82 -13.46
CA SER A 195 -47.43 -17.14 -14.72
C SER A 195 -46.36 -16.14 -15.16
N VAL A 196 -46.18 -14.99 -14.50
CA VAL A 196 -45.20 -13.98 -14.94
C VAL A 196 -44.07 -13.85 -13.91
N MET A 197 -42.89 -14.32 -14.28
CA MET A 197 -41.64 -14.02 -13.57
C MET A 197 -41.37 -12.51 -13.64
N ILE A 198 -41.40 -11.85 -12.49
CA ILE A 198 -41.19 -10.40 -12.36
C ILE A 198 -39.77 -10.13 -11.88
N GLY A 199 -39.04 -9.29 -12.63
CA GLY A 199 -37.76 -8.69 -12.26
C GLY A 199 -36.64 -8.93 -13.26
N ILE A 200 -35.45 -8.38 -12.97
CA ILE A 200 -34.24 -8.58 -13.77
C ILE A 200 -33.53 -9.87 -13.31
N ILE A 201 -33.45 -10.88 -14.19
CA ILE A 201 -32.99 -12.26 -13.91
C ILE A 201 -31.79 -12.37 -12.95
N PRO A 202 -30.66 -11.64 -13.16
CA PRO A 202 -29.55 -11.64 -12.21
C PRO A 202 -29.89 -11.39 -10.74
N TYR A 203 -30.92 -10.60 -10.45
CA TYR A 203 -31.33 -10.20 -9.10
C TYR A 203 -32.45 -11.07 -8.54
N ILE A 204 -32.98 -12.02 -9.34
CA ILE A 204 -34.00 -12.97 -8.91
C ILE A 204 -33.31 -14.16 -8.23
N GLU A 205 -33.81 -14.57 -7.07
CA GLU A 205 -33.25 -15.68 -6.31
C GLU A 205 -33.36 -17.02 -7.08
N PRO A 206 -32.39 -17.94 -6.89
CA PRO A 206 -32.28 -19.15 -7.72
C PRO A 206 -33.50 -20.06 -7.63
N GLN A 207 -34.18 -20.11 -6.48
CA GLN A 207 -35.36 -20.96 -6.27
C GLN A 207 -36.47 -20.71 -7.29
N CYS A 208 -36.61 -19.47 -7.76
CA CYS A 208 -37.62 -19.08 -8.75
C CYS A 208 -37.42 -19.77 -10.12
N PHE A 209 -36.28 -20.42 -10.36
CA PHE A 209 -35.94 -21.07 -11.63
C PHE A 209 -35.96 -22.61 -11.57
N ILE A 210 -36.19 -23.21 -10.40
CA ILE A 210 -35.98 -24.65 -10.14
C ILE A 210 -37.27 -25.47 -10.14
N GLN A 211 -38.44 -24.87 -9.88
CA GLN A 211 -39.67 -25.61 -9.58
C GLN A 211 -40.81 -25.41 -10.59
N GLU A 212 -41.64 -26.46 -10.73
CA GLU A 212 -42.96 -26.45 -11.38
C GLU A 212 -44.08 -25.85 -10.50
N THR A 213 -43.77 -25.47 -9.25
CA THR A 213 -44.70 -24.90 -8.27
C THR A 213 -44.28 -23.50 -7.84
N GLU A 214 -45.26 -22.63 -7.57
CA GLU A 214 -45.05 -21.21 -7.24
C GLU A 214 -44.22 -21.00 -5.97
N VAL A 215 -42.97 -20.53 -6.11
CA VAL A 215 -42.14 -20.10 -4.98
C VAL A 215 -42.64 -18.75 -4.45
N LYS A 216 -43.14 -18.73 -3.21
CA LYS A 216 -43.47 -17.47 -2.52
C LYS A 216 -42.19 -16.69 -2.20
N ARG A 217 -42.09 -15.49 -2.78
CA ARG A 217 -41.01 -14.53 -2.48
C ARG A 217 -41.27 -13.84 -1.14
N ASP A 218 -40.21 -13.66 -0.36
CA ASP A 218 -40.22 -13.13 1.00
C ASP A 218 -39.12 -12.06 1.17
N ASN A 219 -38.89 -11.60 2.40
CA ASN A 219 -37.82 -10.64 2.70
C ASN A 219 -36.42 -11.18 2.34
N LYS A 220 -36.17 -12.50 2.44
CA LYS A 220 -34.90 -13.12 2.04
C LYS A 220 -34.69 -13.07 0.52
N SER A 221 -35.75 -12.96 -0.27
CA SER A 221 -35.64 -12.68 -1.71
C SER A 221 -34.98 -11.33 -1.99
N ASP A 222 -35.31 -10.29 -1.23
CA ASP A 222 -34.68 -8.96 -1.40
C ASP A 222 -33.21 -8.97 -0.93
N ILE A 223 -32.88 -9.76 0.09
CA ILE A 223 -31.49 -9.92 0.56
C ILE A 223 -30.61 -10.56 -0.53
N TYR A 224 -31.16 -11.50 -1.31
CA TYR A 224 -30.45 -12.03 -2.47
C TYR A 224 -30.13 -10.92 -3.48
N SER A 225 -31.13 -10.10 -3.82
CA SER A 225 -30.96 -8.96 -4.74
C SER A 225 -29.95 -7.94 -4.20
N LEU A 226 -29.93 -7.72 -2.88
CA LEU A 226 -28.94 -6.86 -2.20
C LEU A 226 -27.52 -7.39 -2.36
N GLY A 227 -27.31 -8.71 -2.24
CA GLY A 227 -25.99 -9.33 -2.49
C GLY A 227 -25.49 -9.07 -3.93
N VAL A 228 -26.38 -9.17 -4.92
CA VAL A 228 -26.04 -8.87 -6.32
C VAL A 228 -25.70 -7.38 -6.50
N LEU A 229 -26.42 -6.48 -5.83
CA LEU A 229 -26.11 -5.04 -5.80
C LEU A 229 -24.74 -4.77 -5.19
N PHE A 230 -24.39 -5.39 -4.06
CA PHE A 230 -23.08 -5.21 -3.43
C PHE A 230 -21.94 -5.68 -4.33
N TRP A 231 -22.12 -6.80 -5.04
CA TRP A 231 -21.16 -7.22 -6.05
C TRP A 231 -21.03 -6.18 -7.17
N GLU A 232 -22.16 -5.68 -7.69
CA GLU A 232 -22.19 -4.67 -8.76
C GLU A 232 -21.48 -3.37 -8.35
N LEU A 233 -21.61 -2.95 -7.09
CA LEU A 233 -20.89 -1.79 -6.55
C LEU A 233 -19.37 -1.95 -6.65
N THR A 234 -18.85 -3.17 -6.48
CA THR A 234 -17.40 -3.44 -6.59
C THR A 234 -16.95 -3.68 -8.03
N SER A 235 -17.79 -4.32 -8.85
CA SER A 235 -17.45 -4.65 -10.24
C SER A 235 -17.58 -3.44 -11.17
N GLY A 236 -18.48 -2.52 -10.85
CA GLY A 236 -18.84 -1.37 -11.68
C GLY A 236 -19.56 -1.74 -12.97
N ILE A 237 -19.88 -3.02 -13.21
CA ILE A 237 -20.48 -3.52 -14.45
C ILE A 237 -21.76 -4.31 -14.18
N PRO A 238 -22.66 -4.46 -15.17
CA PRO A 238 -23.83 -5.28 -14.97
C PRO A 238 -23.54 -6.73 -14.62
N PRO A 239 -24.29 -7.34 -13.67
CA PRO A 239 -24.13 -8.73 -13.33
C PRO A 239 -24.46 -9.61 -14.53
N PHE A 240 -23.65 -10.64 -14.70
CA PHE A 240 -23.66 -11.59 -15.81
C PHE A 240 -23.63 -10.91 -17.18
N SER A 241 -22.85 -9.83 -17.31
CA SER A 241 -22.74 -9.04 -18.56
C SER A 241 -22.35 -9.85 -19.80
N LYS A 242 -21.73 -11.02 -19.63
CA LYS A 242 -21.40 -11.99 -20.70
C LYS A 242 -22.63 -12.70 -21.27
N PHE A 243 -23.73 -12.78 -20.53
CA PHE A 243 -24.96 -13.49 -20.90
C PHE A 243 -26.08 -12.58 -21.42
N ARG A 244 -25.76 -11.32 -21.80
CA ARG A 244 -26.76 -10.33 -22.24
C ARG A 244 -27.72 -10.85 -23.31
N SER A 245 -27.23 -11.65 -24.25
CA SER A 245 -27.99 -12.16 -25.39
C SER A 245 -28.87 -13.39 -25.09
N ASN A 246 -28.69 -14.07 -23.95
CA ASN A 246 -29.45 -15.29 -23.65
C ASN A 246 -29.82 -15.39 -22.16
N GLN A 247 -30.90 -14.70 -21.82
CA GLN A 247 -31.45 -14.65 -20.47
C GLN A 247 -32.02 -15.99 -19.98
N TYR A 248 -32.52 -16.83 -20.90
CA TYR A 248 -33.01 -18.17 -20.57
C TYR A 248 -31.87 -19.08 -20.08
N ILE A 249 -30.75 -19.13 -20.80
CA ILE A 249 -29.57 -19.89 -20.36
C ILE A 249 -29.07 -19.36 -19.02
N LEU A 250 -28.99 -18.04 -18.85
CA LEU A 250 -28.55 -17.44 -17.60
C LEU A 250 -29.42 -17.89 -16.41
N SER A 251 -30.75 -17.89 -16.58
CA SER A 251 -31.67 -18.32 -15.52
C SER A 251 -31.42 -19.75 -15.07
N ARG A 252 -31.18 -20.67 -16.01
CA ARG A 252 -30.83 -22.07 -15.73
C ARG A 252 -29.48 -22.19 -15.02
N CYS A 253 -28.46 -21.48 -15.49
CA CYS A 253 -27.15 -21.54 -14.86
C CYS A 253 -27.18 -20.99 -13.42
N ILE A 254 -27.93 -19.92 -13.15
CA ILE A 254 -28.11 -19.38 -11.79
C ILE A 254 -28.78 -20.42 -10.87
N ALA A 255 -29.79 -21.13 -11.40
CA ALA A 255 -30.46 -22.24 -10.72
C ALA A 255 -29.49 -23.38 -10.37
N GLU A 256 -28.55 -23.68 -11.27
CA GLU A 256 -27.50 -24.70 -11.10
C GLU A 256 -26.31 -24.21 -10.26
N GLY A 257 -26.39 -23.00 -9.68
CA GLY A 257 -25.38 -22.48 -8.74
C GLY A 257 -24.38 -21.49 -9.33
N LEU A 258 -24.54 -21.07 -10.59
CA LEU A 258 -23.70 -20.01 -11.17
C LEU A 258 -23.78 -18.73 -10.33
N ARG A 259 -22.62 -18.20 -9.96
CA ARG A 259 -22.45 -16.90 -9.30
C ARG A 259 -21.33 -16.13 -9.99
N GLU A 260 -21.34 -14.81 -9.81
CA GLU A 260 -20.24 -13.98 -10.31
C GLU A 260 -18.94 -14.24 -9.55
N SER A 261 -17.82 -14.06 -10.24
CA SER A 261 -16.49 -14.16 -9.64
C SER A 261 -16.20 -12.97 -8.74
N ILE A 262 -15.39 -13.19 -7.68
CA ILE A 262 -14.91 -12.10 -6.81
C ILE A 262 -14.13 -11.09 -7.65
N VAL A 263 -14.46 -9.82 -7.49
CA VAL A 263 -13.76 -8.73 -8.17
C VAL A 263 -12.38 -8.53 -7.51
N ARG A 264 -11.32 -8.49 -8.31
CA ARG A 264 -9.95 -8.27 -7.81
C ARG A 264 -9.88 -6.98 -6.98
N ASN A 265 -9.07 -6.98 -5.93
CA ASN A 265 -8.90 -5.86 -4.98
C ASN A 265 -10.14 -5.52 -4.12
N THR A 266 -11.18 -6.35 -4.13
CA THR A 266 -12.28 -6.23 -3.16
C THR A 266 -11.83 -6.79 -1.80
N PRO A 267 -12.09 -6.08 -0.68
CA PRO A 267 -11.83 -6.60 0.65
C PRO A 267 -12.54 -7.93 0.88
N LEU A 268 -11.84 -8.91 1.43
CA LEU A 268 -12.37 -10.27 1.59
C LEU A 268 -13.65 -10.26 2.43
N ASP A 269 -13.67 -9.51 3.52
CA ASP A 269 -14.83 -9.38 4.40
C ASP A 269 -16.08 -8.83 3.67
N TYR A 270 -15.91 -7.82 2.80
CA TYR A 270 -17.00 -7.30 1.96
C TYR A 270 -17.43 -8.33 0.90
N ALA A 271 -16.45 -9.05 0.33
CA ALA A 271 -16.74 -10.10 -0.64
C ALA A 271 -17.52 -11.27 -0.04
N ASP A 272 -17.19 -11.64 1.19
CA ASP A 272 -17.86 -12.70 1.91
C ASP A 272 -19.26 -12.26 2.37
N LEU A 273 -19.44 -10.99 2.73
CA LEU A 273 -20.76 -10.41 3.04
C LEU A 273 -21.73 -10.54 1.86
N TYR A 274 -21.36 -10.09 0.66
CA TYR A 274 -22.27 -10.21 -0.48
C TYR A 274 -22.48 -11.67 -0.91
N LYS A 275 -21.49 -12.56 -0.68
CA LYS A 275 -21.65 -13.98 -0.93
C LYS A 275 -22.66 -14.65 -0.02
N GLN A 276 -22.67 -14.27 1.25
CA GLN A 276 -23.68 -14.75 2.19
C GLN A 276 -25.07 -14.24 1.79
N CYS A 277 -25.17 -12.98 1.36
CA CYS A 277 -26.44 -12.38 0.90
C CYS A 277 -27.06 -13.11 -0.30
N TRP A 278 -26.27 -13.49 -1.31
CA TRP A 278 -26.77 -14.21 -2.49
C TRP A 278 -26.70 -15.75 -2.38
N SER A 279 -26.59 -16.27 -1.15
CA SER A 279 -26.53 -17.70 -0.90
C SER A 279 -27.75 -18.39 -1.50
N PHE A 280 -27.54 -19.62 -1.99
CA PHE A 280 -28.62 -20.45 -2.51
C PHE A 280 -29.68 -20.62 -1.42
N GLU A 281 -29.32 -21.25 -0.30
CA GLU A 281 -30.24 -21.46 0.83
C GLU A 281 -30.71 -20.15 1.47
N LYS A 282 -32.03 -19.92 1.51
CA LYS A 282 -32.65 -18.72 2.10
C LYS A 282 -32.24 -18.52 3.57
N SER A 283 -32.12 -19.62 4.31
CA SER A 283 -31.76 -19.62 5.74
C SER A 283 -30.33 -19.17 6.01
N GLN A 284 -29.43 -19.29 5.03
CA GLN A 284 -28.02 -18.88 5.12
C GLN A 284 -27.82 -17.39 4.82
N ARG A 285 -28.85 -16.70 4.32
CA ARG A 285 -28.78 -15.26 4.04
C ARG A 285 -28.87 -14.51 5.37
N PRO A 286 -27.97 -13.55 5.67
CA PRO A 286 -27.95 -12.83 6.95
C PRO A 286 -29.21 -11.96 7.13
N THR A 287 -29.40 -11.40 8.33
CA THR A 287 -30.41 -10.35 8.56
C THR A 287 -29.86 -8.99 8.17
N LEU A 288 -30.73 -8.00 7.95
CA LEU A 288 -30.30 -6.65 7.60
C LEU A 288 -29.52 -5.96 8.73
N ASP A 289 -29.81 -6.31 9.99
CA ASP A 289 -29.04 -5.81 11.14
C ASP A 289 -27.60 -6.31 11.09
N ILE A 290 -27.38 -7.60 10.84
CA ILE A 290 -26.03 -8.18 10.67
C ILE A 290 -25.31 -7.51 9.50
N ILE A 291 -26.00 -7.28 8.38
CA ILE A 291 -25.40 -6.63 7.21
C ILE A 291 -24.97 -5.19 7.55
N LEU A 292 -25.80 -4.41 8.24
CA LEU A 292 -25.47 -3.04 8.65
C LEU A 292 -24.28 -3.00 9.62
N ASP A 293 -24.21 -3.92 10.58
CA ASP A 293 -23.10 -4.03 11.52
C ASP A 293 -21.78 -4.32 10.79
N GLU A 294 -21.79 -5.25 9.84
CA GLU A 294 -20.61 -5.56 9.03
C GLU A 294 -20.18 -4.38 8.14
N LEU A 295 -21.13 -3.70 7.48
CA LEU A 295 -20.82 -2.50 6.69
C LEU A 295 -20.23 -1.37 7.56
N THR A 296 -20.70 -1.21 8.79
CA THR A 296 -20.19 -0.21 9.73
C THR A 296 -18.75 -0.52 10.15
N LYS A 297 -18.41 -1.79 10.40
CA LYS A 297 -17.02 -2.21 10.66
C LYS A 297 -16.12 -1.92 9.46
N LEU A 298 -16.61 -2.21 8.25
CA LEU A 298 -15.87 -2.02 7.00
C LEU A 298 -15.63 -0.55 6.63
N GLN A 299 -16.44 0.37 7.14
CA GLN A 299 -16.25 1.81 6.96
C GLN A 299 -14.93 2.31 7.57
N ALA A 300 -14.42 1.67 8.63
CA ALA A 300 -13.18 2.03 9.30
C ALA A 300 -11.89 1.61 8.54
N ASN A 301 -12.02 0.87 7.44
CA ASN A 301 -10.88 0.41 6.65
C ASN A 301 -10.15 1.57 5.96
N LYS A 302 -8.81 1.54 5.97
CA LYS A 302 -7.95 2.55 5.31
C LYS A 302 -7.86 2.39 3.78
N ILE A 303 -8.91 1.89 3.15
CA ILE A 303 -8.96 1.70 1.70
C ILE A 303 -9.42 3.00 1.07
N GLU A 304 -8.68 3.52 0.10
CA GLU A 304 -9.03 4.77 -0.58
C GLU A 304 -10.00 4.54 -1.74
N PHE A 305 -9.74 3.51 -2.56
CA PHE A 305 -10.52 3.22 -3.77
C PHE A 305 -10.70 1.72 -4.00
N ILE A 306 -11.81 1.36 -4.65
CA ILE A 306 -11.99 0.06 -5.32
C ILE A 306 -11.78 0.25 -6.81
N THR A 307 -11.07 -0.70 -7.42
CA THR A 307 -10.76 -0.69 -8.84
C THR A 307 -11.09 -2.02 -9.50
N ASN A 308 -11.59 -1.97 -10.73
CA ASN A 308 -11.82 -3.16 -11.55
C ASN A 308 -11.44 -2.90 -13.01
N ILE A 309 -10.72 -3.85 -13.63
CA ILE A 309 -10.38 -3.78 -15.06
C ILE A 309 -11.58 -4.29 -15.85
N ILE A 310 -12.22 -3.40 -16.62
CA ILE A 310 -13.40 -3.73 -17.42
C ILE A 310 -13.01 -4.01 -18.89
N ASN A 311 -11.95 -3.36 -19.38
CA ASN A 311 -11.47 -3.56 -20.75
C ASN A 311 -9.94 -3.66 -20.79
N GLU A 312 -9.44 -4.90 -20.66
CA GLU A 312 -8.02 -5.22 -20.71
C GLU A 312 -7.37 -4.84 -22.04
N GLN A 313 -8.08 -4.99 -23.18
CA GLN A 313 -7.57 -4.61 -24.50
C GLN A 313 -7.30 -3.10 -24.58
N TRP A 314 -8.19 -2.27 -24.03
CA TRP A 314 -7.98 -0.83 -23.99
C TRP A 314 -6.75 -0.47 -23.17
N ILE A 315 -6.55 -1.12 -22.01
CA ILE A 315 -5.36 -0.92 -21.16
C ILE A 315 -4.11 -1.32 -21.95
N ASN A 316 -4.11 -2.50 -22.57
CA ASN A 316 -2.98 -2.98 -23.38
C ASN A 316 -2.62 -1.98 -24.49
N LYS A 317 -3.61 -1.40 -25.18
CA LYS A 317 -3.38 -0.35 -26.18
C LYS A 317 -2.68 0.89 -25.61
N GLN A 318 -2.94 1.27 -24.36
CA GLN A 318 -2.22 2.38 -23.73
C GLN A 318 -0.77 2.02 -23.43
N TRP A 319 -0.51 0.81 -22.94
CA TRP A 319 0.84 0.33 -22.70
C TRP A 319 1.64 0.27 -24.01
N ILE A 320 1.04 -0.26 -25.08
CA ILE A 320 1.63 -0.29 -26.42
C ILE A 320 1.97 1.12 -26.90
N LYS A 321 1.05 2.09 -26.75
CA LYS A 321 1.27 3.49 -27.15
C LYS A 321 2.33 4.19 -26.30
N ARG A 322 2.28 4.01 -24.98
CA ARG A 322 3.20 4.65 -24.02
C ARG A 322 4.64 4.23 -24.25
N TYR A 323 4.87 2.94 -24.50
CA TYR A 323 6.20 2.34 -24.64
C TYR A 323 6.57 2.05 -26.09
N PHE A 324 5.76 2.50 -27.05
CA PHE A 324 5.97 2.29 -28.49
C PHE A 324 6.25 0.83 -28.87
N LEU A 325 5.59 -0.12 -28.18
CA LEU A 325 5.85 -1.57 -28.32
C LEU A 325 5.60 -2.08 -29.74
N ASN A 326 4.81 -1.36 -30.52
CA ASN A 326 4.42 -1.72 -31.87
C ASN A 326 5.33 -1.12 -32.96
N ARG A 327 6.42 -0.46 -32.59
CA ARG A 327 7.36 0.17 -33.53
C ARG A 327 8.65 -0.63 -33.61
N GLY A 328 9.22 -0.70 -34.81
CA GLY A 328 10.61 -1.14 -34.98
C GLY A 328 11.58 -0.05 -34.55
N GLY A 329 12.87 -0.37 -34.56
CA GLY A 329 13.95 0.56 -34.31
C GLY A 329 15.23 0.14 -35.00
N ASN A 330 16.18 1.08 -35.03
CA ASN A 330 17.49 0.91 -35.65
C ASN A 330 18.57 0.97 -34.59
N ILE A 331 19.62 0.17 -34.78
CA ILE A 331 20.74 0.10 -33.85
C ILE A 331 21.79 1.10 -34.31
N LYS A 332 21.94 2.20 -33.57
CA LYS A 332 22.92 3.26 -33.86
C LYS A 332 23.94 3.33 -32.74
N GLY A 333 25.14 2.82 -32.98
CA GLY A 333 26.18 2.73 -31.96
C GLY A 333 25.79 1.74 -30.84
N SER A 334 25.51 2.26 -29.64
CA SER A 334 25.01 1.50 -28.48
C SER A 334 23.50 1.64 -28.27
N ASN A 335 22.82 2.48 -29.04
CA ASN A 335 21.44 2.88 -28.77
C ASN A 335 20.47 2.19 -29.74
N PHE A 336 19.38 1.66 -29.19
CA PHE A 336 18.23 1.27 -29.96
C PHE A 336 17.31 2.48 -30.15
N VAL A 337 17.28 3.01 -31.36
CA VAL A 337 16.50 4.21 -31.71
C VAL A 337 15.19 3.75 -32.34
N ILE A 338 14.10 3.92 -31.60
CA ILE A 338 12.76 3.57 -32.08
C ILE A 338 12.44 4.40 -33.33
N GLY A 339 11.93 3.72 -34.35
CA GLY A 339 11.45 4.29 -35.61
C GLY A 339 10.18 5.13 -35.43
N ARG A 340 9.82 5.87 -36.46
CA ARG A 340 8.64 6.75 -36.42
C ARG A 340 7.35 6.02 -36.77
N THR A 341 7.47 4.91 -37.49
CA THR A 341 6.35 4.21 -38.13
C THR A 341 5.98 2.93 -37.37
N ILE A 342 4.71 2.56 -37.42
CA ILE A 342 4.17 1.38 -36.75
C ILE A 342 4.42 0.14 -37.61
N VAL A 343 5.04 -0.88 -37.02
CA VAL A 343 5.36 -2.16 -37.68
C VAL A 343 4.37 -3.24 -37.29
N LEU A 344 3.96 -3.27 -36.02
CA LEU A 344 3.06 -4.28 -35.45
C LEU A 344 1.65 -3.70 -35.26
N GLY A 345 0.63 -4.55 -35.31
CA GLY A 345 -0.75 -4.17 -34.94
C GLY A 345 -0.88 -3.67 -33.50
N ASP A 346 -2.10 -3.27 -33.10
CA ASP A 346 -2.44 -2.87 -31.72
C ASP A 346 -3.40 -3.85 -31.02
N ASN A 347 -3.70 -4.96 -31.68
CA ASN A 347 -4.57 -6.06 -31.26
C ASN A 347 -3.77 -7.28 -30.76
N GLY A 348 -2.45 -7.14 -30.61
CA GLY A 348 -1.56 -8.19 -30.14
C GLY A 348 -1.75 -8.58 -28.67
N VAL A 349 -1.03 -9.63 -28.27
CA VAL A 349 -0.99 -10.11 -26.89
C VAL A 349 0.13 -9.38 -26.15
N LEU A 350 -0.25 -8.64 -25.10
CA LEU A 350 0.69 -8.02 -24.16
C LEU A 350 0.67 -8.79 -22.85
N LYS A 351 1.80 -9.39 -22.50
CA LYS A 351 2.02 -10.00 -21.18
C LYS A 351 2.93 -9.09 -20.35
N ILE A 352 2.53 -8.83 -19.10
CA ILE A 352 3.27 -7.99 -18.15
C ILE A 352 3.65 -8.86 -16.96
N ASP A 353 4.95 -9.05 -16.75
CA ASP A 353 5.50 -9.83 -15.65
C ASP A 353 6.18 -8.91 -14.63
N LYS A 354 5.87 -9.09 -13.33
CA LYS A 354 6.48 -8.31 -12.24
C LYS A 354 7.80 -8.94 -11.79
N ILE A 355 8.85 -8.13 -11.73
CA ILE A 355 10.17 -8.57 -11.26
C ILE A 355 10.16 -8.51 -9.72
N ARG A 356 10.17 -9.68 -9.07
CA ARG A 356 10.11 -9.80 -7.60
C ARG A 356 11.42 -9.44 -6.90
N GLN A 357 12.56 -9.70 -7.55
CA GLN A 357 13.89 -9.38 -7.05
C GLN A 357 14.56 -8.39 -8.00
N SER A 358 14.33 -7.10 -7.78
CA SER A 358 14.99 -6.03 -8.52
C SER A 358 16.45 -5.94 -8.09
N ILE A 359 17.32 -6.62 -8.83
CA ILE A 359 18.76 -6.43 -8.75
C ILE A 359 19.08 -5.23 -9.64
N PRO A 360 19.65 -4.12 -9.11
CA PRO A 360 20.05 -3.00 -9.92
C PRO A 360 21.08 -3.43 -10.97
N ILE A 361 20.93 -2.91 -12.18
CA ILE A 361 21.88 -3.12 -13.26
C ILE A 361 22.68 -1.83 -13.43
N ILE A 362 23.99 -1.90 -13.24
CA ILE A 362 24.87 -0.73 -13.25
C ILE A 362 25.71 -0.74 -14.52
N TYR A 363 25.74 0.39 -15.22
CA TYR A 363 26.48 0.57 -16.47
C TYR A 363 27.63 1.56 -16.29
N PHE A 364 28.85 1.10 -16.56
CA PHE A 364 30.08 1.91 -16.61
C PHE A 364 30.51 2.09 -18.07
N PRO A 365 30.19 3.21 -18.72
CA PRO A 365 30.60 3.43 -20.10
C PRO A 365 32.13 3.58 -20.23
N LYS A 366 32.73 2.96 -21.25
CA LYS A 366 34.16 3.17 -21.57
C LYS A 366 34.35 4.55 -22.21
N ARG A 367 35.44 5.24 -21.85
CA ARG A 367 35.87 6.47 -22.53
C ARG A 367 36.23 6.15 -24.00
N LYS A 368 35.62 6.87 -24.95
CA LYS A 368 36.17 6.99 -26.31
C LYS A 368 36.58 8.44 -26.57
N ASN A 369 37.74 8.62 -27.18
CA ASN A 369 38.35 9.92 -27.45
C ASN A 369 37.39 10.85 -28.22
N ARG A 370 37.09 12.02 -27.61
CA ARG A 370 36.84 13.36 -28.19
C ARG A 370 35.65 14.18 -27.64
N ILE A 371 34.81 13.67 -26.75
CA ILE A 371 33.84 14.52 -26.00
C ILE A 371 33.80 14.05 -24.54
N GLU A 372 34.38 14.83 -23.63
CA GLU A 372 34.75 14.37 -22.28
C GLU A 372 33.61 14.32 -21.25
N THR A 373 32.45 14.94 -21.52
CA THR A 373 31.48 15.25 -20.45
C THR A 373 30.40 14.18 -20.18
N GLU A 374 30.02 13.35 -21.15
CA GLU A 374 28.96 12.31 -20.93
C GLU A 374 29.52 10.96 -20.46
N TYR A 375 30.78 10.65 -20.79
CA TYR A 375 31.41 9.36 -20.47
C TYR A 375 31.97 9.26 -19.04
N ASN A 376 31.78 10.31 -18.23
CA ASN A 376 32.05 10.27 -16.80
C ASN A 376 30.79 9.92 -15.97
N ASN A 377 29.66 9.66 -16.62
CA ASN A 377 28.41 9.37 -15.93
C ASN A 377 28.24 7.86 -15.71
N VAL A 378 27.65 7.49 -14.58
CA VAL A 378 27.23 6.11 -14.28
C VAL A 378 25.71 6.05 -14.30
N TYR A 379 25.18 4.98 -14.89
CA TYR A 379 23.74 4.73 -14.96
C TYR A 379 23.40 3.51 -14.10
N ILE A 380 22.41 3.65 -13.22
CA ILE A 380 21.91 2.57 -12.37
C ILE A 380 20.45 2.35 -12.74
N HIS A 381 20.18 1.22 -13.38
CA HIS A 381 18.84 0.83 -13.79
C HIS A 381 18.22 -0.05 -12.70
N ILE A 382 17.00 0.24 -12.31
CA ILE A 382 16.23 -0.55 -11.32
C ILE A 382 15.07 -1.21 -12.06
N PRO A 383 15.16 -2.52 -12.37
CA PRO A 383 14.10 -3.25 -13.07
C PRO A 383 12.84 -3.42 -12.23
N VAL A 384 11.66 -3.24 -12.83
CA VAL A 384 10.37 -3.38 -12.14
C VAL A 384 9.44 -4.35 -12.86
N LEU A 385 9.25 -4.19 -14.16
CA LEU A 385 8.37 -5.05 -14.97
C LEU A 385 9.07 -5.48 -16.25
N THR A 386 8.68 -6.64 -16.76
CA THR A 386 9.01 -7.09 -18.12
C THR A 386 7.73 -7.09 -18.95
N LEU A 387 7.81 -6.46 -20.12
CA LEU A 387 6.75 -6.40 -21.12
C LEU A 387 7.11 -7.36 -22.25
N HIS A 388 6.21 -8.30 -22.55
CA HIS A 388 6.32 -9.16 -23.72
C HIS A 388 5.17 -8.84 -24.67
N TYR A 389 5.51 -8.35 -25.85
CA TYR A 389 4.52 -7.96 -26.85
C TYR A 389 4.68 -8.80 -28.11
N GLU A 390 3.59 -9.46 -28.50
CA GLU A 390 3.53 -10.28 -29.70
C GLU A 390 2.30 -9.93 -30.53
N CYS A 391 2.53 -9.65 -31.81
CA CYS A 391 1.50 -9.25 -32.75
C CYS A 391 2.01 -9.48 -34.18
N ASP A 392 1.08 -9.64 -35.12
CA ASP A 392 1.39 -9.64 -36.54
C ASP A 392 1.77 -8.25 -37.05
N ALA A 393 2.49 -8.23 -38.17
CA ALA A 393 2.82 -7.02 -38.90
C ALA A 393 1.57 -6.31 -39.44
N THR A 394 1.61 -4.99 -39.53
CA THR A 394 0.53 -4.21 -40.13
C THR A 394 0.44 -4.46 -41.63
N SER A 395 -0.78 -4.39 -42.18
CA SER A 395 -1.00 -4.47 -43.63
C SER A 395 -0.30 -3.36 -44.39
N GLU A 396 -0.17 -2.17 -43.79
CA GLU A 396 0.56 -1.03 -44.33
C GLU A 396 2.04 -1.34 -44.51
N PHE A 397 2.71 -1.87 -43.48
CA PHE A 397 4.12 -2.28 -43.56
C PHE A 397 4.33 -3.35 -44.64
N ILE A 398 3.49 -4.38 -44.68
CA ILE A 398 3.60 -5.45 -45.68
C ILE A 398 3.41 -4.89 -47.10
N GLN A 399 2.45 -3.99 -47.29
CA GLN A 399 2.15 -3.42 -48.59
C GLN A 399 3.29 -2.50 -49.07
N ASP A 400 3.84 -1.67 -48.19
CA ASP A 400 4.98 -0.80 -48.49
C ASP A 400 6.21 -1.59 -48.99
N ILE A 401 6.51 -2.71 -48.35
CA ILE A 401 7.62 -3.57 -48.75
C ILE A 401 7.32 -4.28 -50.08
N ARG A 402 6.08 -4.72 -50.29
CA ARG A 402 5.64 -5.32 -51.56
C ARG A 402 5.79 -4.34 -52.72
N GLU A 403 5.40 -3.08 -52.53
CA GLU A 403 5.54 -2.02 -53.54
C GLU A 403 7.01 -1.75 -53.87
N ALA A 404 7.87 -1.67 -52.85
CA ALA A 404 9.32 -1.52 -53.07
C ALA A 404 9.90 -2.68 -53.89
N LEU A 405 9.51 -3.93 -53.59
CA LEU A 405 9.97 -5.13 -54.31
C LEU A 405 9.51 -5.20 -55.78
N ASN A 406 8.39 -4.55 -56.11
CA ASN A 406 7.82 -4.53 -57.46
C ASN A 406 8.50 -3.52 -58.41
N ILE A 407 9.42 -2.69 -57.92
CA ILE A 407 10.19 -1.75 -58.75
C ILE A 407 11.05 -2.53 -59.76
N SER A 408 10.99 -2.16 -61.05
CA SER A 408 11.73 -2.87 -62.11
C SER A 408 13.25 -2.64 -62.06
N ASP A 409 13.69 -1.42 -61.69
CA ASP A 409 15.10 -1.08 -61.55
C ASP A 409 15.68 -1.60 -60.22
N THR A 410 16.69 -2.48 -60.30
CA THR A 410 17.32 -3.12 -59.13
C THR A 410 17.99 -2.12 -58.18
N THR A 411 18.59 -1.05 -58.69
CA THR A 411 19.30 -0.05 -57.87
C THR A 411 18.28 0.79 -57.09
N VAL A 412 17.22 1.23 -57.77
CA VAL A 412 16.12 1.99 -57.13
C VAL A 412 15.37 1.12 -56.13
N LYS A 413 15.14 -0.16 -56.45
CA LYS A 413 14.54 -1.15 -55.54
C LYS A 413 15.32 -1.29 -54.23
N ILE A 414 16.63 -1.53 -54.30
CA ILE A 414 17.47 -1.70 -53.10
C ILE A 414 17.43 -0.43 -52.25
N LYS A 415 17.61 0.74 -52.87
CA LYS A 415 17.55 2.02 -52.18
C LYS A 415 16.21 2.24 -51.49
N MET A 416 15.09 1.93 -52.16
CA MET A 416 13.75 2.05 -51.58
C MET A 416 13.55 1.10 -50.40
N LEU A 417 14.03 -0.15 -50.50
CA LEU A 417 13.96 -1.12 -49.40
C LEU A 417 14.77 -0.64 -48.19
N GLU A 418 15.99 -0.14 -48.40
CA GLU A 418 16.79 0.46 -47.34
C GLU A 418 16.09 1.66 -46.69
N GLU A 419 15.48 2.55 -47.47
CA GLU A 419 14.71 3.68 -46.97
C GLU A 419 13.49 3.23 -46.14
N LYS A 420 12.77 2.20 -46.60
CA LYS A 420 11.62 1.63 -45.88
C LYS A 420 12.06 0.97 -44.57
N PHE A 421 13.06 0.08 -44.58
CA PHE A 421 13.56 -0.55 -43.35
C PHE A 421 14.18 0.47 -42.38
N ASN A 422 14.82 1.53 -42.88
CA ASN A 422 15.28 2.63 -42.01
C ASN A 422 14.12 3.38 -41.35
N SER A 423 13.00 3.57 -42.06
CA SER A 423 11.80 4.28 -41.55
C SER A 423 11.03 3.45 -40.51
N TYR A 424 10.77 2.19 -40.81
CA TYR A 424 10.06 1.25 -39.95
C TYR A 424 10.94 0.72 -38.79
N GLY A 425 12.25 0.63 -39.01
CA GLY A 425 13.22 0.03 -38.11
C GLY A 425 13.62 -1.37 -38.57
N GLU A 426 14.93 -1.64 -38.55
CA GLU A 426 15.50 -2.94 -38.92
C GLU A 426 15.13 -4.07 -37.95
N TYR A 427 14.85 -3.75 -36.69
CA TYR A 427 14.51 -4.72 -35.65
C TYR A 427 13.28 -4.29 -34.85
N VAL A 428 12.50 -5.26 -34.38
CA VAL A 428 11.52 -5.08 -33.30
C VAL A 428 12.03 -5.75 -32.03
N ALA A 429 11.77 -5.17 -30.86
CA ALA A 429 12.07 -5.80 -29.58
C ALA A 429 10.82 -6.53 -29.10
N ALA A 430 10.87 -7.86 -28.99
CA ALA A 430 9.74 -8.67 -28.52
C ALA A 430 9.58 -8.61 -27.01
N SER A 431 10.64 -8.25 -26.29
CA SER A 431 10.68 -8.13 -24.84
C SER A 431 11.34 -6.81 -24.44
N MET A 432 10.82 -6.17 -23.40
CA MET A 432 11.40 -4.96 -22.84
C MET A 432 11.32 -4.99 -21.33
N THR A 433 12.38 -4.56 -20.68
CA THR A 433 12.36 -4.36 -19.23
C THR A 433 12.15 -2.88 -18.96
N ILE A 434 11.15 -2.58 -18.14
CA ILE A 434 10.82 -1.22 -17.71
C ILE A 434 11.11 -1.05 -16.22
N GLY A 435 11.51 0.15 -15.85
CA GLY A 435 12.01 0.45 -14.52
C GLY A 435 12.35 1.91 -14.35
N GLY A 436 13.21 2.19 -13.37
CA GLY A 436 13.77 3.52 -13.13
C GLY A 436 15.23 3.62 -13.51
N VAL A 437 15.68 4.82 -13.90
CA VAL A 437 17.09 5.10 -14.19
C VAL A 437 17.60 6.20 -13.27
N ILE A 438 18.68 5.90 -12.56
CA ILE A 438 19.46 6.89 -11.81
C ILE A 438 20.70 7.23 -12.65
N THR A 439 20.92 8.53 -12.88
CA THR A 439 22.14 9.03 -13.52
C THR A 439 23.01 9.72 -12.48
N ILE A 440 24.27 9.32 -12.38
CA ILE A 440 25.27 9.97 -11.52
C ILE A 440 26.31 10.62 -12.42
N LYS A 441 26.43 11.94 -12.34
CA LYS A 441 27.39 12.70 -13.14
C LYS A 441 28.75 12.77 -12.46
N ASN A 442 29.79 12.89 -13.28
CA ASN A 442 31.18 13.08 -12.85
C ASN A 442 31.72 11.99 -11.90
N TRP A 443 31.38 10.72 -12.13
CA TRP A 443 31.72 9.59 -11.26
C TRP A 443 33.21 9.48 -10.89
N SER A 444 34.12 9.86 -11.80
CA SER A 444 35.57 9.82 -11.51
C SER A 444 36.01 10.84 -10.46
N GLU A 445 35.26 11.93 -10.27
CA GLU A 445 35.58 13.02 -9.33
C GLU A 445 35.05 12.75 -7.92
N ILE A 446 34.16 11.76 -7.78
CA ILE A 446 33.49 11.43 -6.52
C ILE A 446 34.42 10.59 -5.64
N ASP A 447 34.51 10.94 -4.36
CA ASP A 447 35.30 10.21 -3.36
C ASP A 447 34.82 8.76 -3.15
N ASN A 448 35.75 7.87 -2.80
CA ASN A 448 35.45 6.45 -2.61
C ASN A 448 34.49 6.19 -1.44
N ALA A 449 34.56 6.97 -0.36
CA ALA A 449 33.62 6.82 0.75
C ALA A 449 32.19 7.17 0.31
N CYS A 450 32.02 8.21 -0.52
CA CYS A 450 30.71 8.57 -1.10
C CYS A 450 30.17 7.44 -2.00
N LYS A 451 31.02 6.82 -2.82
CA LYS A 451 30.66 5.66 -3.67
C LYS A 451 30.23 4.46 -2.83
N SER A 452 30.90 4.20 -1.70
CA SER A 452 30.55 3.12 -0.78
C SER A 452 29.20 3.37 -0.09
N ARG A 453 28.91 4.62 0.33
CA ARG A 453 27.61 4.99 0.93
C ARG A 453 26.45 4.83 -0.04
N LEU A 454 26.63 5.23 -1.30
CA LEU A 454 25.60 5.05 -2.33
C LEU A 454 25.14 3.58 -2.45
N LYS A 455 26.07 2.63 -2.39
CA LYS A 455 25.76 1.20 -2.42
C LYS A 455 24.87 0.78 -1.25
N ALA A 456 25.11 1.32 -0.06
CA ALA A 456 24.27 1.12 1.13
C ALA A 456 22.85 1.62 0.90
N TYR A 457 22.74 2.88 0.48
CA TYR A 457 21.44 3.52 0.32
C TYR A 457 20.62 2.85 -0.77
N LEU A 458 21.22 2.46 -1.90
CA LEU A 458 20.50 1.73 -2.94
C LEU A 458 19.92 0.40 -2.44
N GLN A 459 20.71 -0.39 -1.70
CA GLN A 459 20.25 -1.66 -1.14
C GLN A 459 19.11 -1.43 -0.13
N LEU A 460 19.28 -0.48 0.80
CA LEU A 460 18.25 -0.11 1.77
C LEU A 460 16.97 0.41 1.10
N SER A 461 17.10 1.17 0.01
CA SER A 461 15.95 1.69 -0.76
C SER A 461 15.11 0.57 -1.33
N ILE A 462 15.77 -0.45 -1.89
CA ILE A 462 15.14 -1.61 -2.51
C ILE A 462 14.47 -2.47 -1.45
N ASP A 463 15.14 -2.69 -0.32
CA ASP A 463 14.57 -3.45 0.80
C ASP A 463 13.38 -2.70 1.43
N HIS A 464 13.47 -1.38 1.57
CA HIS A 464 12.36 -0.54 2.00
C HIS A 464 11.16 -0.64 1.04
N ALA A 465 11.38 -0.57 -0.28
CA ALA A 465 10.31 -0.72 -1.26
C ALA A 465 9.67 -2.12 -1.26
N LYS A 466 10.40 -3.14 -0.80
CA LYS A 466 9.87 -4.50 -0.56
C LYS A 466 9.13 -4.63 0.78
N GLY A 467 9.02 -3.56 1.56
CA GLY A 467 8.38 -3.53 2.87
C GLY A 467 9.24 -4.07 4.01
N LEU A 468 10.57 -4.18 3.83
CA LEU A 468 11.44 -4.91 4.76
C LEU A 468 12.15 -4.10 5.85
N ARG A 469 12.04 -2.76 5.97
CA ARG A 469 12.63 -1.98 7.11
C ARG A 469 12.17 -0.50 7.09
N LEU A 470 12.25 0.20 8.23
CA LEU A 470 11.79 1.60 8.45
C LEU A 470 12.92 2.67 8.43
N LYS A 471 12.70 3.73 7.63
CA LYS A 471 12.77 5.21 7.81
C LYS A 471 13.86 5.96 8.63
N ASN A 472 14.87 5.36 9.23
CA ASN A 472 15.71 6.13 10.20
C ASN A 472 16.82 7.02 9.62
N PHE A 473 17.05 6.99 8.30
CA PHE A 473 18.07 7.82 7.63
C PHE A 473 17.52 8.69 6.49
N GLU A 474 16.21 8.96 6.46
CA GLU A 474 15.58 9.71 5.35
C GLU A 474 16.19 11.09 5.08
N ASN A 475 16.71 11.78 6.11
CA ASN A 475 17.29 13.13 5.95
C ASN A 475 18.81 13.09 5.72
N MET A 476 19.42 11.92 5.70
CA MET A 476 20.86 11.80 5.51
C MET A 476 21.21 12.29 4.11
N PRO A 477 22.10 13.28 3.96
CA PRO A 477 22.47 13.79 2.65
C PRO A 477 23.15 12.68 1.85
N ILE A 478 22.80 12.58 0.58
CA ILE A 478 23.55 11.80 -0.40
C ILE A 478 24.67 12.73 -0.87
N ASP A 479 25.78 12.75 -0.11
CA ASP A 479 26.88 13.73 -0.25
C ASP A 479 27.31 13.93 -1.69
N ASP A 480 27.44 15.18 -2.18
CA ASP A 480 27.99 15.68 -3.47
C ASP A 480 27.91 14.74 -4.70
N LEU A 481 27.01 13.78 -4.67
CA LEU A 481 26.71 12.82 -5.71
C LEU A 481 25.78 13.61 -6.60
N ASN A 482 26.30 14.02 -7.75
CA ASN A 482 25.54 14.68 -8.81
C ASN A 482 24.52 13.69 -9.40
N MET A 483 23.54 13.28 -8.59
CA MET A 483 22.63 12.17 -8.81
C MET A 483 21.26 12.70 -9.22
N PHE A 484 20.76 12.18 -10.33
CA PHE A 484 19.54 12.65 -10.98
C PHE A 484 18.64 11.49 -11.36
N VAL A 485 17.33 11.71 -11.21
CA VAL A 485 16.29 10.88 -11.82
C VAL A 485 15.29 11.76 -12.54
N ASN A 486 15.00 11.46 -13.80
CA ASN A 486 14.08 12.23 -14.64
C ASN A 486 14.37 13.74 -14.57
N SER A 487 15.65 14.11 -14.59
CA SER A 487 16.18 15.47 -14.45
C SER A 487 15.94 16.16 -13.09
N LYS A 488 15.41 15.45 -12.08
CA LYS A 488 15.33 15.93 -10.69
C LYS A 488 16.55 15.44 -9.91
N SER A 489 17.16 16.32 -9.13
CA SER A 489 18.26 15.92 -8.25
C SER A 489 17.72 15.14 -7.04
N ILE A 490 18.43 14.11 -6.64
CA ILE A 490 18.19 13.39 -5.39
C ILE A 490 19.22 13.91 -4.39
N GLN A 491 18.78 14.45 -3.25
CA GLN A 491 19.65 15.11 -2.29
C GLN A 491 19.80 14.31 -1.00
N THR A 492 18.83 13.47 -0.66
CA THR A 492 18.80 12.70 0.59
C THR A 492 18.48 11.23 0.36
N ALA A 493 18.86 10.37 1.30
CA ALA A 493 18.52 8.95 1.25
C ALA A 493 17.00 8.74 1.23
N GLY A 494 16.23 9.62 1.88
CA GLY A 494 14.76 9.62 1.85
C GLY A 494 14.19 9.92 0.47
N ASP A 495 14.79 10.84 -0.29
CA ASP A 495 14.40 11.09 -1.68
C ASP A 495 14.56 9.83 -2.53
N LEU A 496 15.68 9.12 -2.35
CA LEU A 496 15.95 7.84 -3.03
C LEU A 496 14.95 6.76 -2.59
N TYR A 497 14.67 6.64 -1.28
CA TYR A 497 13.70 5.67 -0.74
C TYR A 497 12.30 5.88 -1.30
N ASN A 498 11.84 7.13 -1.30
CA ASN A 498 10.54 7.51 -1.84
C ASN A 498 10.48 7.20 -3.34
N TRP A 499 11.52 7.57 -4.10
CA TRP A 499 11.54 7.30 -5.53
C TRP A 499 11.51 5.79 -5.84
N VAL A 500 12.36 4.98 -5.19
CA VAL A 500 12.37 3.51 -5.41
C VAL A 500 11.05 2.88 -4.98
N ARG A 501 10.45 3.34 -3.87
CA ARG A 501 9.11 2.90 -3.45
C ARG A 501 8.06 3.24 -4.51
N ASP A 502 8.09 4.46 -5.05
CA ASP A 502 7.11 4.93 -6.02
C ASP A 502 7.22 4.18 -7.36
N LEU A 503 8.42 3.73 -7.75
CA LEU A 503 8.61 2.79 -8.89
C LEU A 503 7.83 1.49 -8.70
N HIS A 504 7.75 0.97 -7.47
CA HIS A 504 7.13 -0.32 -7.16
C HIS A 504 5.63 -0.26 -6.86
N ASN A 505 5.09 0.94 -6.59
CA ASN A 505 3.71 1.18 -6.13
C ASN A 505 2.69 1.48 -7.25
N ASP A 506 2.79 0.83 -8.42
CA ASP A 506 1.85 0.95 -9.57
C ASP A 506 1.62 2.38 -10.11
N ASN A 507 2.41 3.36 -9.70
CA ASN A 507 2.42 4.71 -10.28
C ASN A 507 3.21 4.69 -11.59
N SER A 508 2.51 4.33 -12.68
CA SER A 508 3.04 4.20 -14.04
C SER A 508 3.78 5.42 -14.60
N LYS A 509 3.70 6.60 -13.96
CA LYS A 509 4.32 7.84 -14.43
C LYS A 509 5.85 7.83 -14.38
N CYS A 510 6.46 7.05 -13.49
CA CYS A 510 7.91 7.03 -13.27
C CYS A 510 8.67 5.93 -14.02
N LEU A 511 7.96 5.03 -14.70
CA LEU A 511 8.56 3.88 -15.38
C LEU A 511 8.95 4.21 -16.82
N GLU A 512 10.21 3.96 -17.15
CA GLU A 512 10.83 4.13 -18.47
C GLU A 512 11.37 2.79 -18.98
N ILE A 513 11.66 2.69 -20.28
CA ILE A 513 12.31 1.49 -20.85
C ILE A 513 13.78 1.55 -20.48
N ILE A 514 14.24 0.56 -19.72
CA ILE A 514 15.62 0.47 -19.24
C ILE A 514 16.44 -0.59 -20.00
N SER A 515 15.77 -1.50 -20.71
CA SER A 515 16.40 -2.52 -21.54
C SER A 515 15.45 -3.03 -22.62
N TYR A 516 15.99 -3.31 -23.80
CA TYR A 516 15.33 -4.03 -24.88
C TYR A 516 15.94 -5.42 -25.01
N GLU A 517 15.09 -6.43 -25.20
CA GLU A 517 15.47 -7.83 -25.18
C GLU A 517 14.80 -8.58 -26.34
N LYS A 518 15.39 -9.70 -26.77
CA LYS A 518 14.86 -10.57 -27.82
C LYS A 518 14.57 -9.80 -29.11
N PHE A 519 15.62 -9.23 -29.70
CA PHE A 519 15.51 -8.50 -30.97
C PHE A 519 15.15 -9.47 -32.10
N LYS A 520 14.12 -9.13 -32.87
CA LYS A 520 13.72 -9.84 -34.07
C LYS A 520 13.89 -8.92 -35.28
N PRO A 521 14.63 -9.33 -36.32
CA PRO A 521 14.70 -8.56 -37.56
C PRO A 521 13.30 -8.35 -38.15
N THR A 522 12.96 -7.12 -38.49
CA THR A 522 11.62 -6.72 -38.94
C THR A 522 11.20 -7.45 -40.21
N PHE A 523 12.13 -7.79 -41.12
CA PHE A 523 11.80 -8.57 -42.33
C PHE A 523 11.26 -9.97 -42.01
N LYS A 524 11.60 -10.56 -40.85
CA LYS A 524 11.05 -11.86 -40.39
C LYS A 524 9.58 -11.78 -39.96
N LEU A 525 8.96 -10.61 -40.05
CA LEU A 525 7.52 -10.41 -39.83
C LEU A 525 6.73 -10.44 -41.15
N LEU A 526 7.41 -10.45 -42.29
CA LEU A 526 6.78 -10.48 -43.61
C LEU A 526 6.33 -11.90 -43.98
N PRO A 527 5.36 -12.03 -44.90
CA PRO A 527 5.04 -13.31 -45.54
C PRO A 527 6.27 -13.98 -46.20
N GLU A 528 6.30 -15.32 -46.22
CA GLU A 528 7.45 -16.10 -46.70
C GLU A 528 7.85 -15.77 -48.15
N ASP A 529 6.90 -15.46 -49.02
CA ASP A 529 7.16 -15.10 -50.42
C ASP A 529 7.94 -13.78 -50.55
N LEU A 530 7.70 -12.82 -49.66
CA LEU A 530 8.44 -11.56 -49.63
C LEU A 530 9.81 -11.74 -49.00
N ILE A 531 9.93 -12.59 -47.97
CA ILE A 531 11.21 -12.90 -47.32
C ILE A 531 12.19 -13.50 -48.34
N GLN A 532 11.74 -14.49 -49.12
CA GLN A 532 12.57 -15.13 -50.15
C GLN A 532 13.08 -14.12 -51.17
N LYS A 533 12.19 -13.25 -51.67
CA LYS A 533 12.56 -12.17 -52.60
C LYS A 533 13.57 -11.20 -51.99
N ILE A 534 13.45 -10.84 -50.71
CA ILE A 534 14.44 -9.96 -50.06
C ILE A 534 15.82 -10.61 -50.06
N PHE A 535 15.92 -11.90 -49.73
CA PHE A 535 17.20 -12.62 -49.72
C PHE A 535 17.88 -12.73 -51.09
N GLU A 536 17.10 -12.75 -52.18
CA GLU A 536 17.65 -12.75 -53.55
C GLU A 536 18.40 -11.46 -53.89
N TYR A 537 18.00 -10.32 -53.30
CA TYR A 537 18.56 -9.00 -53.62
C TYR A 537 19.43 -8.41 -52.52
N SER A 538 19.24 -8.81 -51.26
CA SER A 538 19.96 -8.24 -50.13
C SER A 538 21.32 -8.92 -49.94
N LYS A 539 22.42 -8.23 -50.24
CA LYS A 539 23.75 -8.52 -49.66
C LYS A 539 23.85 -8.08 -48.19
N VAL A 540 22.73 -7.85 -47.52
CA VAL A 540 22.65 -7.25 -46.19
C VAL A 540 23.02 -8.31 -45.15
N GLN A 541 24.21 -8.18 -44.57
CA GLN A 541 24.61 -8.92 -43.38
C GLN A 541 23.85 -8.35 -42.19
N TYR A 542 22.75 -8.99 -41.80
CA TYR A 542 22.10 -8.71 -40.52
C TYR A 542 22.98 -9.29 -39.41
N LEU A 543 23.27 -8.47 -38.41
CA LEU A 543 23.96 -8.93 -37.20
C LEU A 543 23.03 -9.91 -36.49
N ASP A 544 23.54 -11.10 -36.18
CA ASP A 544 22.82 -11.98 -35.27
C ASP A 544 22.79 -11.37 -33.85
N GLU A 545 21.89 -11.87 -33.00
CA GLU A 545 21.70 -11.35 -31.64
C GLU A 545 22.99 -11.44 -30.80
N SER A 546 23.83 -12.45 -31.03
CA SER A 546 25.08 -12.67 -30.29
C SER A 546 26.13 -11.62 -30.64
N GLU A 547 26.30 -11.35 -31.93
CA GLU A 547 27.23 -10.35 -32.43
C GLU A 547 26.83 -8.93 -31.97
N LEU A 548 25.52 -8.65 -31.99
CA LEU A 548 24.97 -7.42 -31.46
C LEU A 548 25.29 -7.24 -29.97
N ILE A 549 24.99 -8.26 -29.15
CA ILE A 549 25.26 -8.24 -27.71
C ILE A 549 26.76 -8.04 -27.44
N SER A 550 27.62 -8.73 -28.19
CA SER A 550 29.08 -8.61 -28.07
C SER A 550 29.57 -7.18 -28.34
N LYS A 551 29.08 -6.57 -29.44
CA LYS A 551 29.42 -5.20 -29.83
C LYS A 551 28.98 -4.17 -28.80
N ILE A 552 27.80 -4.34 -28.21
CA ILE A 552 27.29 -3.47 -27.13
C ILE A 552 28.14 -3.65 -25.86
N ARG A 553 28.38 -4.90 -25.42
CA ARG A 553 29.18 -5.22 -24.22
C ARG A 553 30.60 -4.65 -24.31
N SER A 554 31.20 -4.64 -25.48
CA SER A 554 32.56 -4.12 -25.69
C SER A 554 32.72 -2.64 -25.29
N GLN A 555 31.62 -1.88 -25.20
CA GLN A 555 31.61 -0.44 -24.88
C GLN A 555 31.49 -0.14 -23.38
N TYR A 556 31.32 -1.16 -22.53
CA TYR A 556 31.21 -1.00 -21.08
C TYR A 556 32.42 -1.59 -20.34
N ASP A 557 32.79 -0.98 -19.22
CA ASP A 557 33.91 -1.37 -18.36
C ASP A 557 33.43 -2.26 -17.21
N MET A 558 33.50 -3.57 -17.42
CA MET A 558 33.09 -4.57 -16.42
C MET A 558 34.04 -4.61 -15.20
N THR A 559 35.31 -4.25 -15.38
CA THR A 559 36.32 -4.33 -14.32
C THR A 559 36.02 -3.31 -13.23
N LYS A 560 35.75 -2.05 -13.60
CA LYS A 560 35.37 -0.99 -12.65
C LYS A 560 34.08 -1.32 -11.88
N GLY A 561 33.12 -1.95 -12.55
CA GLY A 561 31.89 -2.41 -11.89
C GLY A 561 32.17 -3.47 -10.84
N LEU A 562 33.01 -4.45 -11.16
CA LEU A 562 33.42 -5.50 -10.21
C LEU A 562 34.22 -4.92 -9.04
N GLU A 563 35.12 -3.96 -9.27
CA GLU A 563 35.87 -3.28 -8.20
C GLU A 563 34.93 -2.59 -7.21
N TRP A 564 33.93 -1.84 -7.69
CA TRP A 564 32.96 -1.18 -6.81
C TRP A 564 32.07 -2.19 -6.05
N ILE A 565 31.61 -3.25 -6.74
CA ILE A 565 30.79 -4.30 -6.12
C ILE A 565 31.59 -5.09 -5.07
N THR A 566 32.88 -5.32 -5.28
CA THR A 566 33.73 -6.13 -4.37
C THR A 566 34.38 -5.32 -3.25
N SER A 567 34.43 -3.99 -3.36
CA SER A 567 34.82 -3.12 -2.24
C SER A 567 33.87 -3.33 -1.04
N SER A 568 34.43 -3.86 0.05
CA SER A 568 33.75 -4.07 1.33
C SER A 568 34.33 -3.08 2.32
N GLU A 569 33.59 -2.00 2.59
CA GLU A 569 34.02 -0.99 3.55
C GLU A 569 33.17 -1.04 4.81
N LEU A 570 33.87 -0.95 5.95
CA LEU A 570 33.39 -0.96 7.33
C LEU A 570 32.18 -0.02 7.64
N PRO A 571 31.99 1.15 7.00
CA PRO A 571 30.87 2.06 7.30
C PRO A 571 29.48 1.47 7.04
N LEU A 572 29.33 0.63 6.01
CA LEU A 572 28.09 -0.06 5.65
C LEU A 572 27.55 -0.91 6.81
N CYS A 573 28.44 -1.62 7.50
CA CYS A 573 28.08 -2.50 8.61
C CYS A 573 27.67 -1.70 9.86
N ILE A 574 28.20 -0.48 10.04
CA ILE A 574 27.98 0.32 11.24
C ILE A 574 26.59 0.96 11.24
N CYS A 575 26.10 1.46 10.10
CA CYS A 575 24.74 2.01 10.01
C CYS A 575 23.68 0.92 10.22
N ASP A 576 23.88 -0.27 9.64
CA ASP A 576 23.04 -1.44 9.88
C ASP A 576 23.09 -1.84 11.36
N TRP A 577 24.29 -1.88 11.96
CA TRP A 577 24.48 -2.23 13.36
C TRP A 577 23.80 -1.22 14.30
N VAL A 578 23.91 0.09 14.03
CA VAL A 578 23.24 1.16 14.80
C VAL A 578 21.73 0.97 14.79
N GLN A 579 21.18 0.62 13.63
CA GLN A 579 19.75 0.35 13.45
C GLN A 579 19.32 -0.94 14.16
N ASP A 580 20.05 -2.03 13.97
CA ASP A 580 19.76 -3.34 14.56
C ASP A 580 19.86 -3.30 16.10
N ASN A 581 20.71 -2.41 16.65
CA ASN A 581 20.85 -2.18 18.09
C ASN A 581 19.94 -1.05 18.62
N LEU A 582 19.05 -0.51 17.79
CA LEU A 582 18.03 0.48 18.15
C LEU A 582 18.60 1.72 18.88
N LEU A 583 19.72 2.27 18.42
CA LEU A 583 20.34 3.42 19.12
C LEU A 583 19.50 4.70 19.07
N GLN A 584 18.55 4.79 18.13
CA GLN A 584 17.57 5.87 18.04
C GLN A 584 16.44 5.79 19.10
N HIS A 585 16.43 4.71 19.89
CA HIS A 585 15.50 4.50 21.00
C HIS A 585 16.19 4.90 22.30
N GLY A 586 15.47 5.63 23.15
CA GLY A 586 15.94 5.94 24.49
C GLY A 586 16.16 4.68 25.33
N ILE A 587 17.02 4.82 26.33
CA ILE A 587 17.28 3.82 27.35
C ILE A 587 16.25 3.97 28.46
N ILE A 588 15.70 2.83 28.90
CA ILE A 588 14.83 2.72 30.06
C ILE A 588 15.60 2.02 31.18
N LEU A 589 15.54 2.57 32.39
CA LEU A 589 16.08 1.93 33.58
C LEU A 589 15.01 0.99 34.17
N LEU A 590 15.23 -0.33 34.12
CA LEU A 590 14.37 -1.34 34.75
C LEU A 590 15.08 -1.97 35.95
N ARG A 591 14.35 -2.74 36.76
CA ARG A 591 14.84 -3.27 38.05
C ARG A 591 16.08 -4.14 37.95
N SER A 592 16.11 -4.98 36.94
CA SER A 592 17.16 -5.99 36.77
C SER A 592 17.94 -5.83 35.48
N LYS A 593 17.59 -4.87 34.62
CA LYS A 593 18.28 -4.66 33.35
C LYS A 593 18.04 -3.28 32.73
N LEU A 594 18.95 -2.84 31.88
CA LEU A 594 18.70 -1.74 30.95
C LEU A 594 17.74 -2.20 29.86
N GLY A 595 16.62 -1.49 29.75
CA GLY A 595 15.64 -1.66 28.70
C GLY A 595 15.90 -0.70 27.53
N ARG A 596 15.38 -1.07 26.36
CA ARG A 596 15.23 -0.17 25.22
C ARG A 596 13.78 0.26 25.10
N ALA A 597 13.56 1.52 24.78
CA ALA A 597 12.22 2.04 24.54
C ALA A 597 11.56 1.36 23.33
N LYS A 598 10.22 1.36 23.31
CA LYS A 598 9.45 0.71 22.24
C LYS A 598 9.52 1.46 20.91
N LYS A 599 9.65 2.79 20.97
CA LYS A 599 9.59 3.69 19.83
C LYS A 599 10.87 4.51 19.70
N ALA A 600 11.18 4.88 18.45
CA ALA A 600 12.28 5.77 18.13
C ALA A 600 11.94 7.22 18.51
N ALA A 601 12.73 7.81 19.39
CA ALA A 601 12.60 9.22 19.76
C ALA A 601 13.42 10.12 18.84
N LEU A 602 14.45 9.58 18.20
CA LEU A 602 15.49 10.35 17.53
C LEU A 602 15.59 10.02 16.04
N LYS A 603 16.07 10.99 15.28
CA LYS A 603 16.49 10.87 13.88
C LYS A 603 17.93 11.34 13.75
N PHE A 604 18.78 10.53 13.16
CA PHE A 604 20.19 10.87 12.92
C PHE A 604 20.33 11.55 11.55
N LEU A 605 20.97 12.71 11.53
CA LEU A 605 21.20 13.49 10.30
C LEU A 605 22.55 13.18 9.65
N LYS A 606 23.52 12.68 10.44
CA LYS A 606 24.84 12.25 9.97
C LYS A 606 25.28 10.93 10.60
N GLU A 607 26.28 10.30 9.98
CA GLU A 607 26.93 9.10 10.51
C GLU A 607 27.64 9.42 11.83
N PRO A 608 27.70 8.47 12.78
CA PRO A 608 28.51 8.66 13.97
C PRO A 608 29.99 8.78 13.60
N LYS A 609 30.73 9.60 14.34
CA LYS A 609 32.19 9.61 14.28
C LYS A 609 32.73 8.29 14.79
N ILE A 610 33.49 7.61 13.93
CA ILE A 610 34.09 6.30 14.23
C ILE A 610 35.57 6.48 14.60
N THR A 611 36.03 5.84 15.68
CA THR A 611 37.44 5.86 16.09
C THR A 611 37.89 4.44 16.49
N PRO A 612 38.89 3.83 15.81
CA PRO A 612 39.38 2.51 16.18
C PRO A 612 40.16 2.56 17.51
N ILE A 613 40.05 1.50 18.32
CA ILE A 613 40.68 1.40 19.65
C ILE A 613 41.66 0.21 19.70
N ASN A 614 41.24 -0.98 19.27
CA ASN A 614 42.04 -2.23 19.26
C ASN A 614 42.76 -2.56 20.58
N LYS A 615 42.06 -2.40 21.71
CA LYS A 615 42.59 -2.59 23.07
C LYS A 615 41.93 -3.78 23.75
N ILE A 616 42.69 -4.56 24.52
CA ILE A 616 42.15 -5.57 25.43
C ILE A 616 42.36 -5.10 26.87
N THR A 617 41.32 -5.16 27.69
CA THR A 617 41.38 -4.83 29.11
C THR A 617 41.00 -6.07 29.92
N ILE A 618 41.86 -6.49 30.84
CA ILE A 618 41.55 -7.53 31.83
C ILE A 618 41.36 -6.85 33.17
N ILE A 619 40.21 -7.03 33.80
CA ILE A 619 39.89 -6.37 35.06
C ILE A 619 39.29 -7.34 36.07
N LEU A 620 39.78 -7.25 37.31
CA LEU A 620 39.22 -7.90 38.48
C LEU A 620 38.81 -6.80 39.46
N THR A 621 37.51 -6.64 39.68
CA THR A 621 36.96 -5.51 40.41
C THR A 621 35.80 -5.91 41.33
N GLN A 622 35.62 -5.16 42.41
CA GLN A 622 34.49 -5.26 43.31
C GLN A 622 33.71 -3.94 43.25
N PRO A 623 32.42 -3.95 42.87
CA PRO A 623 31.61 -2.74 42.84
C PRO A 623 31.36 -2.22 44.26
N LYS A 624 31.57 -0.93 44.45
CA LYS A 624 31.45 -0.23 45.74
C LYS A 624 30.03 0.25 46.01
N THR A 625 29.22 0.37 44.96
CA THR A 625 27.82 0.82 45.05
C THR A 625 26.88 -0.14 44.33
N HIS A 626 25.58 -0.05 44.66
CA HIS A 626 24.53 -0.79 43.94
C HIS A 626 24.46 -0.38 42.46
N GLN A 627 24.70 0.91 42.16
CA GLN A 627 24.80 1.40 40.79
C GLN A 627 25.96 0.75 40.02
N GLU A 628 27.14 0.66 40.64
CA GLU A 628 28.29 -0.01 40.03
C GLU A 628 28.01 -1.50 39.78
N THR A 629 27.28 -2.15 40.70
CA THR A 629 26.85 -3.55 40.53
C THR A 629 25.87 -3.70 39.37
N TYR A 630 24.85 -2.83 39.30
CA TYR A 630 23.84 -2.85 38.25
C TYR A 630 24.44 -2.63 36.86
N LEU A 631 25.37 -1.69 36.70
CA LEU A 631 26.03 -1.45 35.41
C LEU A 631 26.84 -2.67 34.96
N LEU A 632 27.60 -3.28 35.87
CA LEU A 632 28.38 -4.50 35.58
C LEU A 632 27.48 -5.69 35.21
N GLU A 633 26.35 -5.87 35.89
CA GLU A 633 25.37 -6.92 35.58
C GLU A 633 24.68 -6.70 34.22
N ASN A 634 24.68 -5.47 33.72
CA ASN A 634 24.21 -5.12 32.38
C ASN A 634 25.32 -5.09 31.32
N GLY A 635 26.51 -5.59 31.64
CA GLY A 635 27.64 -5.64 30.70
C GLY A 635 28.28 -4.28 30.42
N ILE A 636 27.97 -3.24 31.21
CA ILE A 636 28.58 -1.92 31.10
C ILE A 636 29.82 -1.84 32.00
N ILE A 637 30.94 -1.46 31.41
CA ILE A 637 32.21 -1.25 32.12
C ILE A 637 32.15 0.03 32.93
N LEU A 638 32.76 0.04 34.12
CA LEU A 638 32.84 1.22 34.98
C LEU A 638 34.01 2.12 34.57
N LYS A 639 33.76 3.20 33.82
CA LYS A 639 34.67 4.34 33.76
C LYS A 639 34.23 5.41 34.75
N LYS A 640 35.17 6.30 35.12
CA LYS A 640 34.89 7.41 36.02
C LYS A 640 33.82 8.35 35.44
N GLU A 641 33.76 8.44 34.11
CA GLU A 641 32.76 9.21 33.35
C GLU A 641 31.40 8.51 33.19
N ASP A 642 31.28 7.21 33.49
CA ASP A 642 30.06 6.41 33.28
C ASP A 642 29.07 6.49 34.47
N ARG A 643 29.41 7.28 35.50
CA ARG A 643 28.54 7.49 36.66
C ARG A 643 27.35 8.34 36.25
N LEU A 644 26.19 7.71 36.11
CA LEU A 644 24.92 8.40 35.87
C LEU A 644 24.61 9.32 37.07
N GLU A 645 24.39 10.61 36.79
CA GLU A 645 23.83 11.54 37.76
C GLU A 645 22.31 11.28 37.88
N LEU A 646 21.96 10.21 38.60
CA LEU A 646 20.58 9.71 38.73
C LEU A 646 19.66 10.74 39.39
N ASP A 647 20.21 11.57 40.27
CA ASP A 647 19.50 12.65 40.99
C ASP A 647 18.95 13.73 40.03
N LYS A 648 19.36 13.73 38.75
CA LYS A 648 18.88 14.66 37.73
C LYS A 648 17.96 14.00 36.69
N ILE A 649 17.64 12.72 36.83
CA ILE A 649 16.65 12.07 35.96
C ILE A 649 15.28 12.54 36.46
N PRO A 650 14.50 13.28 35.66
CA PRO A 650 13.16 13.67 36.09
C PRO A 650 12.35 12.41 36.37
N PHE A 651 11.35 12.53 37.25
CA PHE A 651 10.37 11.47 37.51
C PHE A 651 10.82 10.33 38.44
N THR A 652 11.96 10.48 39.12
CA THR A 652 12.48 9.51 40.10
C THR A 652 11.54 9.30 41.30
N GLU A 653 10.81 10.32 41.74
CA GLU A 653 9.99 10.29 42.97
C GLU A 653 8.67 9.51 42.86
N HIS A 654 8.19 9.25 41.64
CA HIS A 654 6.94 8.50 41.42
C HIS A 654 7.18 7.02 41.08
N SER A 655 8.39 6.51 41.32
CA SER A 655 8.76 5.12 41.02
C SER A 655 7.90 4.09 41.76
N SER A 656 7.38 4.48 42.92
CA SER A 656 6.45 3.71 43.76
C SER A 656 5.09 3.44 43.10
N MET A 657 4.62 4.28 42.18
CA MET A 657 3.29 4.12 41.54
C MET A 657 3.23 3.01 40.46
N PHE A 658 4.37 2.54 39.93
CA PHE A 658 4.40 1.60 38.80
C PHE A 658 5.37 0.42 38.97
N ASN A 659 5.82 0.11 40.20
CA ASN A 659 6.81 -0.95 40.46
C ASN A 659 8.13 -0.78 39.66
N ILE A 660 8.62 0.45 39.54
CA ILE A 660 9.90 0.79 38.88
C ILE A 660 10.91 1.23 39.97
N PRO A 661 12.22 0.99 39.83
CA PRO A 661 13.12 0.72 40.95
C PRO A 661 14.03 1.90 41.32
N PHE A 662 13.59 3.13 41.08
CA PHE A 662 14.42 4.29 41.43
C PHE A 662 14.64 4.43 42.95
N GLU A 663 13.77 3.88 43.78
CA GLU A 663 13.97 3.76 45.24
C GLU A 663 15.26 2.99 45.63
N ASP A 664 15.70 2.00 44.83
CA ASP A 664 16.97 1.27 45.07
C ASP A 664 18.20 2.10 44.63
N PHE A 665 18.03 3.03 43.70
CA PHE A 665 19.10 3.86 43.15
C PHE A 665 19.36 5.15 43.93
N THR A 666 18.33 5.76 44.52
CA THR A 666 18.45 6.97 45.35
C THR A 666 19.13 6.68 46.70
N ASN A 667 18.99 5.46 47.22
CA ASN A 667 19.69 4.96 48.42
C ASN A 667 21.09 4.37 48.14
N SER A 668 21.59 4.42 46.89
CA SER A 668 22.74 3.65 46.38
C SER A 668 24.12 3.95 46.99
N LYS A 669 24.22 4.89 47.95
CA LYS A 669 25.46 5.18 48.68
C LYS A 669 25.75 4.19 49.82
N ARG A 670 24.86 3.25 50.13
CA ARG A 670 25.04 2.32 51.26
C ARG A 670 25.05 0.86 50.81
N LEU A 671 26.13 0.19 51.21
CA LEU A 671 26.48 -1.22 51.10
C LEU A 671 27.13 -1.65 49.77
N SER A 672 28.36 -2.16 49.90
CA SER A 672 29.18 -2.80 48.87
C SER A 672 28.71 -4.23 48.60
N SER A 673 28.74 -4.64 47.33
CA SER A 673 28.44 -6.02 46.95
C SER A 673 29.53 -6.98 47.44
N ASN A 674 29.14 -8.19 47.87
CA ASN A 674 30.08 -9.27 48.14
C ASN A 674 30.56 -9.98 46.85
N ALA A 675 30.16 -9.48 45.68
CA ALA A 675 30.53 -10.06 44.39
C ALA A 675 31.81 -9.43 43.82
N ILE A 676 32.72 -10.27 43.34
CA ILE A 676 33.90 -9.88 42.57
C ILE A 676 33.67 -10.26 41.11
N TYR A 677 33.96 -9.36 40.19
CA TYR A 677 33.80 -9.56 38.76
C TYR A 677 35.18 -9.65 38.11
N CYS A 678 35.40 -10.73 37.36
CA CYS A 678 36.55 -10.88 36.47
C CYS A 678 36.07 -10.74 35.03
N GLN A 679 36.59 -9.76 34.31
CA GLN A 679 36.19 -9.48 32.93
C GLN A 679 37.40 -9.41 32.00
N ILE A 680 37.23 -9.93 30.80
CA ILE A 680 38.13 -9.75 29.65
C ILE A 680 37.34 -8.99 28.61
N ILE A 681 37.82 -7.80 28.28
CA ILE A 681 37.10 -6.84 27.45
C ILE A 681 37.94 -6.58 26.21
N PHE A 682 37.34 -6.74 25.04
CA PHE A 682 37.95 -6.34 23.78
C PHE A 682 37.28 -5.08 23.26
N HIS A 683 38.02 -3.97 23.21
CA HIS A 683 37.59 -2.68 22.68
C HIS A 683 38.00 -2.57 21.20
N THR A 684 37.03 -2.59 20.30
CA THR A 684 37.29 -2.54 18.86
C THR A 684 37.19 -1.11 18.35
N MET A 685 36.05 -0.46 18.55
CA MET A 685 35.75 0.87 18.01
C MET A 685 34.96 1.74 18.98
N LYS A 686 35.05 3.05 18.79
CA LYS A 686 34.22 4.08 19.43
C LYS A 686 33.30 4.70 18.39
N LEU A 687 32.01 4.76 18.68
CA LEU A 687 31.00 5.51 17.93
C LEU A 687 30.62 6.75 18.74
N SER A 688 30.63 7.94 18.14
CA SER A 688 30.20 9.18 18.81
C SER A 688 29.25 9.97 17.93
N PHE A 689 28.12 10.39 18.49
CA PHE A 689 27.11 11.19 17.80
C PHE A 689 27.25 12.66 18.19
N ASP A 690 27.37 13.54 17.20
CA ASP A 690 27.26 14.98 17.44
C ASP A 690 25.78 15.35 17.59
N MET A 691 25.41 15.95 18.71
CA MET A 691 24.02 16.30 19.00
C MET A 691 23.50 17.45 18.14
N SER A 692 24.36 18.18 17.41
CA SER A 692 23.89 19.09 16.36
C SER A 692 23.30 18.36 15.15
N ASP A 693 23.68 17.08 14.98
CA ASP A 693 23.26 16.23 13.87
C ASP A 693 22.19 15.21 14.30
N VAL A 694 21.47 15.49 15.40
CA VAL A 694 20.38 14.66 15.92
C VAL A 694 19.13 15.50 16.15
N GLU A 695 18.02 15.03 15.62
CA GLU A 695 16.71 15.67 15.77
C GLU A 695 15.70 14.72 16.43
N TYR A 696 14.62 15.29 16.97
CA TYR A 696 13.49 14.50 17.43
C TYR A 696 12.68 13.96 16.26
N SER A 697 12.13 12.75 16.42
CA SER A 697 11.14 12.25 15.49
C SER A 697 9.84 13.06 15.62
N GLN A 698 9.14 13.30 14.50
CA GLN A 698 7.87 14.02 14.54
C GLN A 698 6.82 13.30 15.39
N GLU A 699 6.85 11.96 15.40
CA GLU A 699 5.98 11.15 16.24
C GLU A 699 6.23 11.42 17.73
N PHE A 700 7.50 11.50 18.13
CA PHE A 700 7.87 11.86 19.50
C PHE A 700 7.40 13.26 19.86
N LEU A 701 7.66 14.26 19.01
CA LEU A 701 7.20 15.64 19.25
C LEU A 701 5.69 15.71 19.42
N ASN A 702 4.92 15.07 18.52
CA ASN A 702 3.47 15.05 18.60
C ASN A 702 2.97 14.35 19.87
N ALA A 703 3.63 13.26 20.27
CA ALA A 703 3.27 12.52 21.48
C ALA A 703 3.54 13.34 22.75
N VAL A 704 4.68 14.06 22.80
CA VAL A 704 5.00 14.99 23.91
C VAL A 704 3.97 16.11 23.97
N THR A 705 3.64 16.76 22.86
CA THR A 705 2.62 17.82 22.80
C THR A 705 1.25 17.32 23.23
N SER A 706 0.86 16.12 22.79
CA SER A 706 -0.43 15.52 23.16
C SER A 706 -0.48 15.18 24.66
N ALA A 707 0.60 14.62 25.20
CA ALA A 707 0.70 14.34 26.63
C ALA A 707 0.66 15.62 27.47
N HIS A 708 1.22 16.72 26.95
CA HIS A 708 1.21 18.03 27.60
C HIS A 708 -0.19 18.65 27.68
N GLN A 709 -0.99 18.56 26.61
CA GLN A 709 -2.33 19.16 26.55
C GLN A 709 -3.39 18.41 27.37
N ASP A 710 -3.04 17.27 27.97
CA ASP A 710 -3.95 16.44 28.75
C ASP A 710 -4.06 16.90 30.21
N SER A 711 -5.25 16.74 30.79
CA SER A 711 -5.52 16.98 32.22
C SER A 711 -4.65 16.16 33.18
N GLU A 712 -4.19 14.96 32.78
CA GLU A 712 -3.26 14.11 33.52
C GLU A 712 -1.83 14.19 32.94
N SER A 713 -1.38 15.38 32.54
CA SER A 713 -0.11 15.62 31.83
C SER A 713 1.10 14.93 32.45
N SER A 714 1.25 15.02 33.79
CA SER A 714 2.29 14.31 34.55
C SER A 714 2.32 12.83 34.17
N LYS A 715 1.24 12.09 34.46
CA LYS A 715 1.10 10.64 34.29
C LYS A 715 1.32 10.20 32.85
N ASN A 716 0.83 10.98 31.89
CA ASN A 716 1.01 10.70 30.47
C ASN A 716 2.48 10.86 30.05
N LEU A 717 3.18 11.88 30.55
CA LEU A 717 4.62 12.04 30.34
C LEU A 717 5.41 10.90 31.02
N TYR A 718 5.08 10.48 32.24
CA TYR A 718 5.71 9.31 32.87
C TYR A 718 5.58 8.06 31.98
N LYS A 719 4.39 7.79 31.46
CA LYS A 719 4.16 6.65 30.57
C LYS A 719 4.97 6.76 29.27
N LEU A 720 5.06 7.97 28.72
CA LEU A 720 5.75 8.27 27.48
C LEU A 720 7.27 8.05 27.59
N PHE A 721 7.92 8.59 28.63
CA PHE A 721 9.37 8.43 28.84
C PHE A 721 9.73 7.10 29.53
N GLY A 722 8.85 6.57 30.37
CA GLY A 722 9.08 5.31 31.09
C GLY A 722 8.89 4.03 30.25
N ASN A 723 8.24 4.12 29.08
CA ASN A 723 7.93 2.94 28.26
C ASN A 723 8.12 3.18 26.75
N ASP A 724 7.54 4.26 26.23
CA ASP A 724 7.44 4.42 24.78
C ASP A 724 8.74 4.95 24.17
N TYR A 725 9.38 5.96 24.76
CA TYR A 725 10.54 6.64 24.16
C TYR A 725 11.82 6.61 24.99
N GLY A 726 11.76 6.23 26.27
CA GLY A 726 12.93 6.12 27.15
C GLY A 726 13.32 7.43 27.81
N GLN A 727 14.25 7.37 28.76
CA GLN A 727 14.63 8.49 29.63
C GLN A 727 16.02 9.05 29.28
N LEU A 728 16.93 8.16 28.89
CA LEU A 728 18.34 8.47 28.74
C LEU A 728 18.86 8.15 27.34
N LEU A 729 19.92 8.85 26.94
CA LEU A 729 20.63 8.63 25.69
C LEU A 729 22.14 8.76 25.92
N PRO A 730 22.94 7.73 25.64
CA PRO A 730 24.39 7.87 25.48
C PRO A 730 24.71 8.55 24.16
N ARG A 731 25.65 9.50 24.17
CA ARG A 731 26.15 10.11 22.93
C ARG A 731 27.30 9.32 22.31
N THR A 732 27.93 8.48 23.11
CA THR A 732 29.15 7.78 22.73
C THR A 732 29.11 6.33 23.20
N PHE A 733 29.41 5.41 22.28
CA PHE A 733 29.39 3.97 22.51
C PHE A 733 30.76 3.39 22.22
N THR A 734 31.27 2.54 23.11
CA THR A 734 32.42 1.68 22.79
C THR A 734 31.90 0.31 22.43
N LEU A 735 32.33 -0.19 21.28
CA LEU A 735 31.96 -1.47 20.72
C LEU A 735 33.05 -2.53 20.96
N GLY A 736 32.62 -3.79 21.01
CA GLY A 736 33.51 -4.93 21.00
C GLY A 736 32.89 -6.15 21.69
N GLY A 737 33.62 -6.82 22.57
CA GLY A 737 33.12 -7.99 23.29
C GLY A 737 33.56 -8.04 24.74
N VAL A 738 32.72 -8.65 25.59
CA VAL A 738 33.03 -8.89 27.01
C VAL A 738 32.88 -10.38 27.30
N LEU A 739 33.89 -10.95 27.96
CA LEU A 739 33.79 -12.17 28.72
C LEU A 739 33.76 -11.82 30.19
N SER A 740 32.80 -12.34 30.94
CA SER A 740 32.63 -12.02 32.36
C SER A 740 32.44 -13.25 33.21
N LYS A 741 32.88 -13.17 34.47
CA LYS A 741 32.59 -14.16 35.50
C LYS A 741 32.40 -13.48 36.85
N LYS A 742 31.27 -13.79 37.48
CA LYS A 742 30.88 -13.31 38.82
C LYS A 742 31.28 -14.34 39.87
N TYR A 743 31.93 -13.89 40.93
CA TYR A 743 32.28 -14.70 42.10
C TYR A 743 31.61 -14.09 43.33
N ILE A 744 30.88 -14.88 44.10
CA ILE A 744 30.22 -14.40 45.33
C ILE A 744 31.08 -14.84 46.51
N SER A 745 31.57 -13.87 47.29
CA SER A 745 32.30 -14.14 48.54
C SER A 745 31.33 -14.37 49.70
N ASN A 746 31.61 -15.38 50.53
CA ASN A 746 30.85 -15.65 51.76
C ASN A 746 31.28 -14.76 52.95
N ASN A 747 32.39 -14.02 52.83
CA ASN A 747 32.88 -13.11 53.87
C ASN A 747 32.43 -11.66 53.60
N GLN A 748 32.12 -10.90 54.67
CA GLN A 748 31.79 -9.46 54.60
C GLN A 748 32.87 -8.64 53.84
N PRO A 749 32.50 -7.49 53.24
CA PRO A 749 33.28 -6.87 52.17
C PRO A 749 34.60 -6.31 52.70
N ILE A 750 35.69 -7.04 52.48
CA ILE A 750 37.04 -6.57 52.69
C ILE A 750 37.41 -5.78 51.43
N GLY A 751 37.77 -4.50 51.57
CA GLY A 751 38.04 -3.57 50.46
C GLY A 751 39.03 -4.11 49.42
N PHE A 752 38.51 -4.85 48.43
CA PHE A 752 39.30 -5.45 47.37
C PHE A 752 39.80 -4.35 46.44
N LYS A 753 41.12 -4.29 46.24
CA LYS A 753 41.72 -3.30 45.33
C LYS A 753 41.62 -3.81 43.90
N THR A 754 40.92 -3.06 43.04
CA THR A 754 40.79 -3.35 41.60
C THR A 754 42.17 -3.60 40.97
N GLN A 755 42.29 -4.71 40.25
CA GLN A 755 43.47 -5.05 39.46
C GLN A 755 43.10 -4.98 37.98
N GLN A 756 43.89 -4.27 37.18
CA GLN A 756 43.65 -4.07 35.75
C GLN A 756 44.94 -4.26 34.96
N LEU A 757 44.84 -4.85 33.78
CA LEU A 757 45.89 -4.94 32.77
C LEU A 757 45.33 -4.54 31.41
N ASP A 758 46.03 -3.61 30.74
CA ASP A 758 45.70 -3.14 29.40
C ASP A 758 46.72 -3.68 28.39
N LEU A 759 46.23 -4.23 27.28
CA LEU A 759 47.04 -4.82 26.20
C LEU A 759 46.55 -4.29 24.84
N ILE A 760 47.42 -4.35 23.83
CA ILE A 760 47.07 -4.07 22.44
C ILE A 760 46.78 -5.40 21.75
N TYR A 761 45.65 -5.52 21.04
CA TYR A 761 45.22 -6.81 20.47
C TYR A 761 46.21 -7.40 19.46
N ASN A 762 46.83 -6.56 18.62
CA ASN A 762 47.80 -6.99 17.61
C ASN A 762 49.24 -7.19 18.14
N ASP A 763 49.46 -7.08 19.46
CA ASP A 763 50.74 -7.45 20.07
C ASP A 763 50.91 -8.97 20.02
N SER A 764 52.04 -9.47 19.50
CA SER A 764 52.30 -10.91 19.31
C SER A 764 52.16 -11.71 20.61
N ASP A 765 52.41 -11.05 21.75
CA ASP A 765 52.42 -11.68 23.06
C ASP A 765 51.10 -11.48 23.83
N ALA A 766 50.09 -10.82 23.26
CA ALA A 766 48.86 -10.45 23.96
C ALA A 766 48.14 -11.66 24.57
N ILE A 767 47.96 -12.74 23.79
CA ILE A 767 47.30 -13.97 24.26
C ILE A 767 48.13 -14.63 25.38
N GLN A 768 49.46 -14.64 25.25
CA GLN A 768 50.34 -15.22 26.26
C GLN A 768 50.31 -14.41 27.57
N LYS A 769 50.27 -13.07 27.49
CA LYS A 769 50.12 -12.17 28.64
C LYS A 769 48.77 -12.35 29.33
N ILE A 770 47.66 -12.49 28.57
CA ILE A 770 46.33 -12.83 29.11
C ILE A 770 46.41 -14.14 29.90
N GLU A 771 46.98 -15.18 29.30
CA GLU A 771 47.14 -16.49 29.94
C GLU A 771 47.95 -16.39 31.25
N GLN A 772 49.11 -15.74 31.24
CA GLN A 772 49.91 -15.57 32.45
C GLN A 772 49.14 -14.86 33.57
N PHE A 773 48.40 -13.80 33.22
CA PHE A 773 47.62 -13.02 34.18
C PHE A 773 46.47 -13.84 34.79
N LEU A 774 45.73 -14.58 33.95
CA LEU A 774 44.66 -15.46 34.42
C LEU A 774 45.20 -16.63 35.28
N LYS A 775 46.41 -17.16 35.01
CA LYS A 775 47.01 -18.22 35.86
C LYS A 775 47.25 -17.72 37.29
N LYS A 776 47.64 -16.44 37.44
CA LYS A 776 47.88 -15.82 38.76
C LYS A 776 46.62 -15.82 39.61
N TRP A 777 45.47 -15.49 39.01
CA TRP A 777 44.18 -15.44 39.71
C TRP A 777 43.50 -16.79 39.86
N ASN A 778 43.84 -17.78 39.02
CA ASN A 778 43.16 -19.08 38.99
C ASN A 778 43.13 -19.82 40.33
N LYS A 779 44.10 -19.55 41.23
CA LYS A 779 44.14 -20.16 42.57
C LYS A 779 43.02 -19.64 43.49
N GLU A 780 42.62 -18.38 43.34
CA GLU A 780 41.62 -17.72 44.19
C GLU A 780 40.26 -17.62 43.47
N PHE A 781 40.28 -17.43 42.16
CA PHE A 781 39.12 -17.23 41.31
C PHE A 781 39.21 -18.20 40.13
N ASN A 782 38.26 -19.14 39.99
CA ASN A 782 38.30 -20.12 38.90
C ASN A 782 38.19 -19.46 37.52
N THR A 783 39.31 -19.23 36.84
CA THR A 783 39.37 -18.59 35.50
C THR A 783 39.39 -19.62 34.37
N SER A 784 38.90 -20.85 34.57
CA SER A 784 38.89 -21.90 33.54
C SER A 784 37.90 -21.65 32.39
N TYR A 785 36.88 -20.83 32.65
CA TYR A 785 35.88 -20.41 31.67
C TYR A 785 35.26 -19.07 32.07
N PHE A 786 34.64 -18.40 31.10
CA PHE A 786 33.91 -17.16 31.24
C PHE A 786 32.58 -17.25 30.46
N LEU A 787 31.66 -16.32 30.73
CA LEU A 787 30.43 -16.16 29.97
C LEU A 787 30.55 -14.96 29.03
N ASN A 788 30.15 -15.11 27.76
CA ASN A 788 29.97 -13.96 26.87
C ASN A 788 28.65 -13.22 27.19
N ASN A 789 28.38 -12.12 26.48
CA ASN A 789 27.15 -11.34 26.65
C ASN A 789 25.86 -12.09 26.30
N GLU A 790 25.95 -13.18 25.52
CA GLU A 790 24.83 -14.04 25.14
C GLU A 790 24.59 -15.16 26.17
N GLY A 791 25.50 -15.32 27.15
CA GLY A 791 25.46 -16.36 28.18
C GLY A 791 26.20 -17.64 27.81
N ASP A 792 26.89 -17.70 26.68
CA ASP A 792 27.67 -18.86 26.27
C ASP A 792 28.95 -19.00 27.07
N ILE A 793 29.32 -20.25 27.32
CA ILE A 793 30.55 -20.61 28.03
C ILE A 793 31.74 -20.58 27.07
N ILE A 794 32.68 -19.68 27.30
CA ILE A 794 33.97 -19.62 26.61
C ILE A 794 35.06 -20.15 27.54
N TYR A 795 35.62 -21.30 27.18
CA TYR A 795 36.74 -21.88 27.89
C TYR A 795 38.01 -21.05 27.71
N ARG A 796 38.87 -21.03 28.72
CA ARG A 796 40.09 -20.23 28.76
C ARG A 796 41.00 -20.44 27.55
N ASN A 797 41.22 -21.69 27.14
CA ASN A 797 42.01 -22.05 25.96
C ASN A 797 41.38 -21.62 24.62
N LYS A 798 40.14 -21.11 24.63
CA LYS A 798 39.39 -20.61 23.47
C LYS A 798 39.25 -19.08 23.46
N ILE A 799 39.84 -18.37 24.41
CA ILE A 799 39.80 -16.89 24.45
C ILE A 799 40.45 -16.29 23.19
N GLY A 800 41.54 -16.86 22.68
CA GLY A 800 42.18 -16.41 21.44
C GLY A 800 41.27 -16.56 20.22
N ASP A 801 40.61 -17.72 20.07
CA ASP A 801 39.63 -17.98 19.00
C ASP A 801 38.46 -16.98 19.07
N TRP A 802 37.97 -16.70 20.27
CA TRP A 802 36.89 -15.72 20.51
C TRP A 802 37.30 -14.29 20.11
N LEU A 803 38.50 -13.83 20.50
CA LEU A 803 39.01 -12.51 20.10
C LEU A 803 39.15 -12.39 18.58
N ASN A 804 39.71 -13.41 17.93
CA ASN A 804 39.86 -13.47 16.47
C ASN A 804 38.51 -13.45 15.74
N SER A 805 37.51 -14.14 16.27
CA SER A 805 36.15 -14.14 15.72
C SER A 805 35.53 -12.74 15.76
N LEU A 806 35.65 -12.05 16.90
CA LEU A 806 35.14 -10.68 17.07
C LEU A 806 35.88 -9.66 16.20
N ALA A 807 37.20 -9.77 16.08
CA ALA A 807 37.99 -8.84 15.28
C ALA A 807 37.60 -8.85 13.79
N ASN A 808 37.16 -10.00 13.29
CA ASN A 808 36.87 -10.20 11.87
C ASN A 808 35.37 -10.07 11.53
N ASN A 809 34.48 -9.89 12.51
CA ASN A 809 33.04 -9.83 12.25
C ASN A 809 32.34 -8.74 13.07
N PRO A 810 32.19 -7.52 12.51
CA PRO A 810 31.57 -6.39 13.20
C PRO A 810 30.11 -6.59 13.61
N LYS A 811 29.40 -7.55 12.99
CA LYS A 811 28.00 -7.84 13.35
C LYS A 811 27.85 -8.46 14.73
N HIS A 812 28.91 -9.07 15.28
CA HIS A 812 28.91 -9.65 16.62
C HIS A 812 29.43 -8.68 17.69
N TRP A 813 29.71 -7.43 17.34
CA TRP A 813 30.10 -6.44 18.32
C TRP A 813 28.90 -6.07 19.19
N ASN A 814 29.15 -5.99 20.49
CA ASN A 814 28.22 -5.53 21.49
C ASN A 814 28.62 -4.14 21.99
N ILE A 815 27.66 -3.43 22.59
CA ILE A 815 27.96 -2.24 23.40
C ILE A 815 28.63 -2.73 24.67
N ILE A 816 29.89 -2.36 24.87
CA ILE A 816 30.67 -2.76 26.06
C ILE A 816 30.84 -1.62 27.05
N SER A 817 30.77 -0.37 26.57
CA SER A 817 30.64 0.81 27.43
C SER A 817 29.87 1.91 26.71
N SER A 818 29.32 2.84 27.48
CA SER A 818 28.54 3.97 26.99
C SER A 818 28.88 5.18 27.84
N GLU A 819 29.22 6.28 27.18
CA GLU A 819 29.73 7.51 27.78
C GLU A 819 28.79 8.68 27.43
N ASP A 820 29.02 9.83 28.07
CA ASP A 820 28.39 11.10 27.70
C ASP A 820 26.85 11.07 27.77
N TRP A 821 26.31 10.40 28.78
CA TRP A 821 24.88 10.23 29.00
C TRP A 821 24.16 11.57 29.20
N MET A 822 23.01 11.71 28.55
CA MET A 822 22.12 12.85 28.72
C MET A 822 20.65 12.41 28.77
N GLN A 823 19.76 13.27 29.29
CA GLN A 823 18.34 13.00 29.18
C GLN A 823 17.84 13.20 27.75
N ILE A 824 16.88 12.37 27.33
CA ILE A 824 16.42 12.37 25.94
C ILE A 824 15.74 13.68 25.53
N TYR A 825 15.10 14.40 26.45
CA TYR A 825 14.47 15.71 26.20
C TYR A 825 15.50 16.87 26.08
N ASN A 826 16.79 16.59 26.26
CA ASN A 826 17.85 17.59 26.12
C ASN A 826 18.51 17.63 24.73
N VAL A 827 18.09 16.76 23.81
CA VAL A 827 18.60 16.70 22.43
C VAL A 827 18.19 17.96 21.66
N SER A 828 19.14 18.55 20.93
CA SER A 828 18.99 19.78 20.13
C SER A 828 18.74 21.10 20.90
N LYS A 829 19.21 22.22 20.33
CA LYS A 829 18.96 23.59 20.80
C LYS A 829 17.60 24.16 20.34
N GLN A 830 16.86 23.43 19.52
CA GLN A 830 15.76 23.99 18.72
C GLN A 830 14.37 23.95 19.37
N ASN A 831 14.18 23.29 20.51
CA ASN A 831 12.91 23.29 21.24
C ASN A 831 13.11 23.75 22.70
N THR A 832 13.15 25.06 22.90
CA THR A 832 13.15 25.70 24.22
C THR A 832 11.93 25.29 25.03
N ASP A 833 10.76 25.16 24.40
CA ASP A 833 9.49 24.90 25.08
C ASP A 833 9.47 23.56 25.83
N ILE A 834 10.07 22.49 25.28
CA ILE A 834 10.18 21.20 25.98
C ILE A 834 11.15 21.31 27.16
N LYS A 835 12.29 22.00 26.98
CA LYS A 835 13.30 22.17 28.02
C LYS A 835 12.82 23.05 29.17
N ASP A 836 12.14 24.15 28.84
CA ASP A 836 11.61 25.11 29.80
C ASP A 836 10.45 24.50 30.58
N PHE A 837 9.55 23.76 29.93
CA PHE A 837 8.49 23.01 30.60
C PHE A 837 9.03 21.94 31.58
N TYR A 838 10.05 21.18 31.17
CA TYR A 838 10.70 20.20 32.05
C TYR A 838 11.39 20.88 33.25
N ARG A 839 12.00 22.04 33.02
CA ARG A 839 12.66 22.82 34.06
C ARG A 839 11.63 23.38 35.06
N GLU A 840 10.53 23.97 34.58
CA GLU A 840 9.44 24.49 35.42
C GLU A 840 8.81 23.40 36.31
N ARG A 841 8.62 22.19 35.80
CA ARG A 841 8.06 21.09 36.61
C ARG A 841 9.05 20.49 37.61
N CYS A 842 10.32 20.32 37.24
CA CYS A 842 11.35 19.90 38.19
C CYS A 842 11.58 20.96 39.28
N GLU A 843 11.42 22.25 38.97
CA GLU A 843 11.52 23.33 39.96
C GLU A 843 10.28 23.40 40.87
N MET A 844 9.08 23.12 40.36
CA MET A 844 7.86 23.02 41.20
C MET A 844 7.82 21.77 42.10
N GLU A 845 8.50 20.68 41.74
CA GLU A 845 8.58 19.46 42.56
C GLU A 845 9.70 19.49 43.62
N ASN A 846 10.65 20.44 43.53
CA ASN A 846 11.70 20.67 44.54
C ASN A 846 11.33 21.72 45.61
N ILE A 847 10.07 22.16 45.66
CA ILE A 847 9.49 23.05 46.70
C ILE A 847 8.48 22.23 47.50
#